data_AF-A0A959XKX9-F1
#
_entry.id   AF-A0A959XKX9-F1
#
_cell.length_a   1.000
_cell.length_b   1.000
_cell.length_c   1.000
_cell.angle_alpha   90.00
_cell.angle_beta   90.00
_cell.angle_gamma   90.00
#
_symmetry.space_group_name_H-M   'P 1'
#
loop_
_entity.id
_entity.type
_entity.pdbx_description
1 polymer ?
#
loop_
_entity_poly.entity_id
_entity_poly.type
_entity_poly.pdbx_seq_one_letter_code
_entity_poly.pdbx_strand_id
1 'polypeptide(L)'
;MICTTIIAQTGCTNSLANNYNPEAVLDDNSCTFGPLKRIVHEVYYTDDGTVPDYPEGYTTFRIYAELEDANDALSAVFASEDMGDTLFLGGYQGVFWNHIGGGAVGSEISPGFFDLVPASEYDSYVTLGIPDNSVSGSIQHAEYDPLDAINTALGPDTTGNHENLWMRDGAWFAMGTPDHVFGIGEFNRVLLAQITCKTQPRYALNIQVFDDGIPGQSYQYFYSPTVEFEYMSPAYHLAYPYGLCNDPLACNYEPVTYPLYADNDLCVYGDCFGCTDPLALNYDSSVWIDDDSCEYGELGCSDPLAFNYSSTAVYSPEGTCMYEDYTIVVEPYYFDDGSVDGYPDGFHTYRIYITGQDSLEFISRVYAALGETSPGFITTYGNGTIWNNPLGGVTADDINAAIFSLDPSLEYDSFLTIGKASQEEPGVVLADSSSPNEEFDDVLGIGDSELFFEAGLWLPQYNSPNGFLGADHKILIAQITSDAPICGRLSFDIQLHPDFAYPAVVKDQFFCSPELIACNDELAINPLDSPDSPTENCAYGDYTIEVETVYDDDGMIDGYPEGFSTYRIWAQVDNPADAVSRVYSEAGMPPLEITSNGTIWNTSQGIVVGTSLQASDIDDDPVIAYDSYITIGRTQSSDPGAPIVYADGIPGNAFFDTFYAGSTNLACQLGHWYTQEGAINSLANAENRILLAQVTTNGQLSGSLNLHVIRADGTT
;
A
#
# COMPACT_ATOMS: atom_id res chain seq x y z
N MET A 1 -8.37 32.50 -34.68
CA MET A 1 -7.74 33.13 -33.49
C MET A 1 -6.23 33.16 -33.72
N ILE A 2 -5.44 33.67 -32.76
CA ILE A 2 -4.00 33.40 -32.71
C ILE A 2 -3.84 31.94 -32.23
N CYS A 3 -2.95 31.17 -32.85
CA CYS A 3 -2.57 29.87 -32.32
C CYS A 3 -1.48 30.08 -31.28
N THR A 4 -1.83 29.94 -30.01
CA THR A 4 -0.88 29.83 -28.90
C THR A 4 -0.60 28.35 -28.69
N THR A 5 0.65 27.93 -28.87
CA THR A 5 1.12 26.62 -28.42
C THR A 5 0.83 26.48 -26.93
N ILE A 6 0.01 25.50 -26.56
CA ILE A 6 -0.07 25.07 -25.17
C ILE A 6 1.20 24.25 -24.94
N ILE A 7 2.14 24.81 -24.17
CA ILE A 7 3.22 24.02 -23.60
C ILE A 7 2.56 23.23 -22.46
N ALA A 8 2.69 21.91 -22.47
CA ALA A 8 2.27 21.10 -21.32
C ALA A 8 3.05 21.60 -20.09
N GLN A 9 2.35 22.14 -19.09
CA GLN A 9 3.01 22.46 -17.83
C GLN A 9 3.31 21.14 -17.11
N THR A 10 4.58 20.98 -16.76
CA THR A 10 4.99 20.03 -15.74
C THR A 10 4.81 20.68 -14.37
N GLY A 11 4.56 19.85 -13.36
CA GLY A 11 4.37 20.26 -11.98
C GLY A 11 3.47 19.28 -11.25
N CYS A 12 3.48 19.32 -9.92
CA CYS A 12 2.67 18.42 -9.11
C CYS A 12 1.19 18.39 -9.52
N THR A 13 0.69 17.19 -9.79
CA THR A 13 -0.71 16.90 -10.19
C THR A 13 -1.57 16.41 -9.03
N ASN A 14 -0.98 16.02 -7.90
CA ASN A 14 -1.72 15.55 -6.74
C ASN A 14 -2.40 16.72 -5.99
N SER A 15 -3.74 16.77 -6.02
CA SER A 15 -4.53 17.84 -5.41
C SER A 15 -4.51 17.91 -3.87
N LEU A 16 -3.77 17.02 -3.20
CA LEU A 16 -3.50 17.07 -1.76
C LEU A 16 -2.11 17.66 -1.41
N ALA A 17 -1.31 18.01 -2.42
CA ALA A 17 0.02 18.61 -2.23
C ALA A 17 -0.04 20.14 -2.07
N ASN A 18 0.90 20.69 -1.29
CA ASN A 18 1.05 22.13 -1.06
C ASN A 18 1.36 22.91 -2.35
N ASN A 19 2.13 22.30 -3.25
CA ASN A 19 2.54 22.87 -4.53
C ASN A 19 1.75 22.34 -5.74
N TYR A 20 0.55 21.78 -5.51
CA TYR A 20 -0.37 21.34 -6.56
C TYR A 20 -0.60 22.43 -7.61
N ASN A 21 -0.30 22.11 -8.87
CA ASN A 21 -0.51 23.01 -10.00
C ASN A 21 -1.75 22.58 -10.81
N PRO A 22 -2.90 23.30 -10.69
CA PRO A 22 -4.11 22.98 -11.45
C PRO A 22 -4.02 23.30 -12.96
N GLU A 23 -2.91 23.86 -13.44
CA GLU A 23 -2.58 23.97 -14.87
C GLU A 23 -1.58 22.90 -15.36
N ALA A 24 -1.01 22.09 -14.47
CA ALA A 24 -0.14 20.98 -14.83
C ALA A 24 -0.93 19.78 -15.37
N VAL A 25 -0.32 19.07 -16.32
CA VAL A 25 -0.90 17.88 -16.98
C VAL A 25 0.09 16.71 -17.06
N LEU A 26 1.30 16.90 -16.54
CA LEU A 26 2.35 15.90 -16.40
C LEU A 26 3.01 16.14 -15.04
N ASP A 27 3.03 15.13 -14.19
CA ASP A 27 3.77 15.22 -12.93
C ASP A 27 5.26 15.14 -13.20
N ASP A 28 6.03 15.99 -12.52
CA ASP A 28 7.50 15.97 -12.52
C ASP A 28 8.08 15.46 -11.19
N ASN A 29 7.24 14.76 -10.41
CA ASN A 29 7.50 14.30 -9.05
C ASN A 29 7.88 15.46 -8.09
N SER A 30 7.44 16.69 -8.38
CA SER A 30 7.66 17.83 -7.47
C SER A 30 6.71 17.85 -6.27
N CYS A 31 5.67 16.99 -6.23
CA CYS A 31 4.62 17.02 -5.20
C CYS A 31 5.15 16.99 -3.76
N THR A 32 4.78 18.00 -2.97
CA THR A 32 5.22 18.13 -1.57
C THR A 32 4.03 18.27 -0.62
N PHE A 33 4.11 17.63 0.55
CA PHE A 33 2.96 17.39 1.44
C PHE A 33 3.28 17.91 2.85
N GLY A 34 2.83 19.13 3.15
CA GLY A 34 3.19 19.85 4.37
C GLY A 34 4.52 20.63 4.26
N PRO A 35 4.77 21.60 5.16
CA PRO A 35 5.88 22.56 5.08
C PRO A 35 7.32 22.01 5.28
N LEU A 36 7.53 20.69 5.42
CA LEU A 36 8.87 20.09 5.56
C LEU A 36 9.22 19.24 4.34
N LYS A 37 10.25 19.64 3.58
CA LYS A 37 10.70 18.94 2.37
C LYS A 37 11.45 17.65 2.70
N ARG A 38 12.51 17.78 3.51
CA ARG A 38 13.42 16.71 3.95
C ARG A 38 14.44 17.25 4.94
N ILE A 39 15.15 16.36 5.63
CA ILE A 39 16.36 16.71 6.39
C ILE A 39 17.58 16.28 5.58
N VAL A 40 18.58 17.15 5.48
CA VAL A 40 19.86 16.89 4.79
C VAL A 40 21.02 17.15 5.74
N HIS A 41 22.19 16.58 5.44
CA HIS A 41 23.43 16.97 6.09
C HIS A 41 24.55 17.15 5.08
N GLU A 42 25.48 18.06 5.36
CA GLU A 42 26.62 18.38 4.49
C GLU A 42 27.90 18.55 5.31
N VAL A 43 29.06 18.34 4.67
CA VAL A 43 30.37 18.54 5.29
C VAL A 43 30.67 20.03 5.36
N TYR A 44 30.86 20.54 6.58
CA TYR A 44 31.30 21.92 6.83
C TYR A 44 32.83 22.03 6.86
N TYR A 45 33.51 21.05 7.47
CA TYR A 45 34.97 20.94 7.50
C TYR A 45 35.39 19.47 7.73
N THR A 46 36.53 19.07 7.20
CA THR A 46 37.18 17.77 7.47
C THR A 46 38.64 18.05 7.82
N ASP A 47 39.20 17.32 8.79
CA ASP A 47 40.60 17.46 9.18
C ASP A 47 41.57 17.45 7.99
N ASP A 48 42.24 18.59 7.80
CA ASP A 48 43.34 18.79 6.86
C ASP A 48 44.64 19.19 7.58
N GLY A 49 44.65 19.16 8.92
CA GLY A 49 45.76 19.59 9.76
C GLY A 49 46.03 21.10 9.77
N THR A 50 45.18 21.94 9.17
CA THR A 50 45.39 23.41 9.16
C THR A 50 44.81 24.11 10.40
N VAL A 51 43.76 23.55 11.02
CA VAL A 51 43.10 24.08 12.22
C VAL A 51 43.81 23.56 13.48
N PRO A 52 44.48 24.42 14.29
CA PRO A 52 45.13 24.00 15.52
C PRO A 52 44.12 23.48 16.54
N ASP A 53 44.46 22.40 17.22
CA ASP A 53 43.67 21.71 18.24
C ASP A 53 42.32 21.11 17.75
N TYR A 54 42.09 21.04 16.44
CA TYR A 54 41.04 20.18 15.85
C TYR A 54 41.43 18.69 16.00
N PRO A 55 40.49 17.78 16.26
CA PRO A 55 40.80 16.37 16.51
C PRO A 55 41.09 15.58 15.22
N GLU A 56 42.21 14.84 15.20
CA GLU A 56 42.70 14.12 14.03
C GLU A 56 41.70 13.09 13.47
N GLY A 57 41.40 13.20 12.17
CA GLY A 57 40.49 12.32 11.45
C GLY A 57 39.01 12.45 11.83
N TYR A 58 38.56 13.65 12.23
CA TYR A 58 37.14 14.00 12.37
C TYR A 58 36.64 14.79 11.15
N THR A 59 35.31 14.80 10.98
CA THR A 59 34.59 15.67 10.07
C THR A 59 33.47 16.38 10.83
N THR A 60 33.33 17.68 10.57
CA THR A 60 32.26 18.54 11.06
C THR A 60 31.17 18.62 10.00
N PHE A 61 29.96 18.21 10.36
CA PHE A 61 28.78 18.24 9.52
C PHE A 61 27.82 19.33 10.00
N ARG A 62 27.01 19.87 9.09
CA ARG A 62 25.82 20.65 9.42
C ARG A 62 24.58 19.93 8.92
N ILE A 63 23.57 19.85 9.79
CA ILE A 63 22.29 19.17 9.53
C ILE A 63 21.23 20.25 9.37
N TYR A 64 20.45 20.19 8.30
CA TYR A 64 19.47 21.20 7.91
C TYR A 64 18.10 20.58 7.66
N ALA A 65 17.04 21.24 8.11
CA ALA A 65 15.72 21.08 7.52
C ALA A 65 15.65 21.91 6.23
N GLU A 66 15.28 21.30 5.11
CA GLU A 66 14.79 22.02 3.94
C GLU A 66 13.27 22.17 4.11
N LEU A 67 12.76 23.40 4.09
CA LEU A 67 11.33 23.71 4.15
C LEU A 67 10.76 23.87 2.74
N GLU A 68 9.44 23.84 2.59
CA GLU A 68 8.80 24.06 1.28
C GLU A 68 8.82 25.53 0.89
N ASP A 69 8.27 26.42 1.71
CA ASP A 69 8.29 27.86 1.48
C ASP A 69 9.27 28.59 2.41
N ALA A 70 9.69 29.79 2.03
CA ALA A 70 10.51 30.66 2.87
C ALA A 70 9.71 31.32 4.01
N ASN A 71 8.38 31.29 3.96
CA ASN A 71 7.49 31.72 5.03
C ASN A 71 7.26 30.63 6.09
N ASP A 72 7.63 29.37 5.85
CA ASP A 72 7.53 28.30 6.84
C ASP A 72 8.53 28.50 7.98
N ALA A 73 8.12 28.19 9.22
CA ALA A 73 8.91 28.42 10.42
C ALA A 73 9.14 27.15 11.25
N LEU A 74 10.40 26.77 11.44
CA LEU A 74 10.81 25.64 12.26
C LEU A 74 10.68 25.95 13.77
N SER A 75 9.61 25.47 14.41
CA SER A 75 9.30 25.78 15.82
C SER A 75 10.23 25.06 16.81
N ALA A 76 10.38 23.74 16.64
CA ALA A 76 11.01 22.88 17.63
C ALA A 76 11.54 21.56 17.04
N VAL A 77 12.52 20.97 17.72
CA VAL A 77 12.87 19.55 17.61
C VAL A 77 12.69 18.92 19.00
N PHE A 78 12.06 17.75 19.09
CA PHE A 78 11.51 17.23 20.36
C PHE A 78 11.51 15.70 20.49
N ALA A 79 11.25 15.23 21.70
CA ALA A 79 10.89 13.88 22.08
C ALA A 79 9.67 13.94 23.03
N SER A 80 8.91 12.86 23.15
CA SER A 80 7.77 12.75 24.08
C SER A 80 7.55 11.30 24.48
N GLU A 81 7.48 11.02 25.79
CA GLU A 81 7.18 9.67 26.29
C GLU A 81 5.80 9.16 25.81
N ASP A 82 4.83 10.05 25.59
CA ASP A 82 3.50 9.73 25.08
C ASP A 82 3.50 9.30 23.59
N MET A 83 4.56 9.60 22.83
CA MET A 83 4.68 9.24 21.41
C MET A 83 5.54 7.98 21.18
N GLY A 84 6.32 7.54 22.18
CA GLY A 84 7.26 6.42 22.05
C GLY A 84 8.55 6.75 21.28
N ASP A 85 8.51 7.75 20.40
CA ASP A 85 9.64 8.19 19.57
C ASP A 85 10.79 8.79 20.42
N THR A 86 11.90 8.05 20.49
CA THR A 86 13.13 8.53 21.14
C THR A 86 13.93 9.37 20.16
N LEU A 87 14.19 10.64 20.52
CA LEU A 87 15.10 11.49 19.76
C LEU A 87 16.53 10.99 19.93
N PHE A 88 17.23 10.86 18.81
CA PHE A 88 18.63 10.44 18.75
C PHE A 88 19.43 11.34 17.82
N LEU A 89 20.63 11.70 18.25
CA LEU A 89 21.68 12.29 17.44
C LEU A 89 23.02 11.71 17.88
N GLY A 90 23.85 11.25 16.94
CA GLY A 90 25.13 10.61 17.24
C GLY A 90 26.00 10.40 16.01
N GLY A 91 27.25 9.99 16.19
CA GLY A 91 28.05 9.44 15.08
C GLY A 91 27.70 7.97 14.83
N TYR A 92 27.79 7.50 13.58
CA TYR A 92 27.85 6.05 13.28
C TYR A 92 28.91 5.36 14.14
N GLN A 93 30.02 6.05 14.38
CA GLN A 93 31.26 5.47 14.88
C GLN A 93 31.52 5.66 16.38
N GLY A 94 30.85 6.60 17.04
CA GLY A 94 31.25 7.08 18.36
C GLY A 94 30.68 8.45 18.70
N VAL A 95 31.08 8.93 19.88
CA VAL A 95 30.57 10.14 20.53
C VAL A 95 31.09 11.41 19.87
N PHE A 96 30.37 12.52 20.08
CA PHE A 96 30.75 13.83 19.55
C PHE A 96 32.10 14.30 20.08
N TRP A 97 32.78 15.11 19.27
CA TRP A 97 33.79 16.02 19.80
C TRP A 97 33.15 17.36 20.13
N ASN A 98 33.36 17.81 21.37
CA ASN A 98 33.02 19.14 21.83
C ASN A 98 34.30 19.86 22.28
N HIS A 99 34.26 21.18 22.23
CA HIS A 99 35.39 22.03 22.54
C HIS A 99 35.24 22.67 23.94
N ILE A 100 36.33 22.80 24.70
CA ILE A 100 36.32 23.39 26.05
C ILE A 100 35.88 24.87 26.11
N GLY A 101 35.94 25.57 24.97
CA GLY A 101 35.41 26.92 24.76
C GLY A 101 34.19 26.97 23.85
N GLY A 102 33.47 25.85 23.73
CA GLY A 102 32.25 25.67 22.96
C GLY A 102 30.96 26.02 23.72
N GLY A 103 29.84 25.42 23.33
CA GLY A 103 28.53 25.54 23.98
C GLY A 103 27.45 24.69 23.32
N ALA A 104 26.51 24.15 24.10
CA ALA A 104 25.62 23.08 23.66
C ALA A 104 24.55 23.54 22.65
N VAL A 105 24.27 24.85 22.60
CA VAL A 105 23.36 25.46 21.64
C VAL A 105 24.05 26.54 20.80
N GLY A 106 23.67 26.67 19.52
CA GLY A 106 24.33 27.58 18.57
C GLY A 106 24.42 29.04 19.00
N SER A 107 23.50 29.53 19.86
CA SER A 107 23.57 30.88 20.44
C SER A 107 24.68 31.10 21.49
N GLU A 108 25.40 30.06 21.90
CA GLU A 108 26.57 30.16 22.79
C GLU A 108 27.89 30.24 22.02
N ILE A 109 27.95 29.65 20.82
CA ILE A 109 29.12 29.67 19.92
C ILE A 109 29.51 31.10 19.57
N SER A 110 30.80 31.41 19.64
CA SER A 110 31.28 32.80 19.75
C SER A 110 32.42 33.12 18.78
N PRO A 111 32.13 33.72 17.60
CA PRO A 111 33.13 33.94 16.54
C PRO A 111 34.28 34.85 16.96
N GLY A 112 34.07 35.71 17.97
CA GLY A 112 35.10 36.53 18.58
C GLY A 112 36.23 35.76 19.29
N PHE A 113 36.13 34.43 19.40
CA PHE A 113 37.18 33.56 19.93
C PHE A 113 37.90 32.73 18.85
N PHE A 114 37.39 32.64 17.61
CA PHE A 114 37.97 31.76 16.58
C PHE A 114 39.41 32.19 16.20
N ASP A 115 39.70 33.50 16.18
CA ASP A 115 41.06 34.06 16.01
C ASP A 115 42.08 33.58 17.08
N LEU A 116 41.60 33.12 18.25
CA LEU A 116 42.43 32.70 19.38
C LEU A 116 42.42 31.18 19.60
N VAL A 117 41.30 30.51 19.32
CA VAL A 117 41.13 29.05 19.42
C VAL A 117 40.32 28.54 18.22
N PRO A 118 40.95 28.36 17.04
CA PRO A 118 40.23 28.08 15.79
C PRO A 118 39.33 26.83 15.83
N ALA A 119 39.73 25.81 16.58
CA ALA A 119 38.92 24.59 16.73
C ALA A 119 37.51 24.84 17.31
N SER A 120 37.28 25.95 18.04
CA SER A 120 35.98 26.26 18.64
C SER A 120 34.89 26.67 17.63
N GLU A 121 35.23 26.92 16.37
CA GLU A 121 34.24 27.10 15.30
C GLU A 121 33.53 25.78 14.98
N TYR A 122 34.25 24.66 15.15
CA TYR A 122 33.84 23.32 14.75
C TYR A 122 33.30 22.49 15.92
N ASP A 123 32.81 23.16 16.96
CA ASP A 123 32.13 22.55 18.10
C ASP A 123 30.84 21.83 17.67
N SER A 124 30.34 20.89 18.48
CA SER A 124 29.06 20.22 18.22
C SER A 124 27.94 20.85 19.06
N TYR A 125 26.85 21.26 18.42
CA TYR A 125 25.73 21.95 19.07
C TYR A 125 24.40 21.70 18.35
N VAL A 126 23.29 21.83 19.06
CA VAL A 126 21.93 21.90 18.47
C VAL A 126 21.46 23.34 18.31
N THR A 127 20.57 23.59 17.36
CA THR A 127 20.06 24.94 17.09
C THR A 127 18.76 24.91 16.27
N LEU A 128 18.22 26.10 16.00
CA LEU A 128 17.22 26.39 14.97
C LEU A 128 17.71 27.64 14.23
N GLY A 129 18.47 27.45 13.15
CA GLY A 129 18.98 28.52 12.27
C GLY A 129 20.01 29.50 12.86
N ILE A 130 20.40 29.37 14.14
CA ILE A 130 21.47 30.16 14.76
C ILE A 130 22.79 29.35 14.69
N PRO A 131 23.75 29.69 13.80
CA PRO A 131 25.06 29.02 13.76
C PRO A 131 26.02 29.54 14.86
N ASP A 132 25.83 30.79 15.28
CA ASP A 132 26.67 31.47 16.25
C ASP A 132 25.98 32.72 16.83
N ASN A 133 26.54 33.29 17.89
CA ASN A 133 25.99 34.44 18.62
C ASN A 133 26.03 35.81 17.90
N SER A 134 26.48 35.87 16.64
CA SER A 134 26.29 37.05 15.79
C SER A 134 24.87 37.13 15.21
N VAL A 135 24.15 36.00 15.13
CA VAL A 135 22.74 35.96 14.75
C VAL A 135 21.86 36.26 15.97
N SER A 136 20.95 37.23 15.83
CA SER A 136 20.09 37.68 16.92
C SER A 136 19.00 36.64 17.22
N GLY A 137 19.14 35.96 18.36
CA GLY A 137 18.15 34.99 18.82
C GLY A 137 18.52 34.36 20.16
N SER A 138 17.75 33.35 20.54
CA SER A 138 18.04 32.46 21.66
C SER A 138 17.26 31.17 21.47
N ILE A 139 17.96 30.05 21.34
CA ILE A 139 17.33 28.74 21.44
C ILE A 139 16.94 28.53 22.90
N GLN A 140 15.77 27.97 23.16
CA GLN A 140 15.40 27.48 24.49
C GLN A 140 15.39 25.96 24.44
N HIS A 141 15.72 25.32 25.57
CA HIS A 141 15.52 23.90 25.76
C HIS A 141 14.75 23.65 27.05
N ALA A 142 13.93 22.61 27.06
CA ALA A 142 13.13 22.18 28.20
C ALA A 142 13.09 20.65 28.21
N GLU A 143 13.41 20.05 29.34
CA GLU A 143 13.70 18.62 29.48
C GLU A 143 12.99 18.09 30.73
N TYR A 144 12.45 16.87 30.64
CA TYR A 144 11.81 16.19 31.78
C TYR A 144 12.71 15.11 32.40
N ASP A 145 13.69 14.60 31.64
CA ASP A 145 14.71 13.67 32.13
C ASP A 145 15.58 14.34 33.23
N PRO A 146 15.86 13.66 34.37
CA PRO A 146 16.61 14.25 35.48
C PRO A 146 18.11 14.52 35.23
N LEU A 147 18.65 14.29 34.01
CA LEU A 147 19.92 14.86 33.58
C LEU A 147 19.73 15.77 32.36
N ASP A 148 20.36 16.94 32.39
CA ASP A 148 20.45 17.92 31.32
C ASP A 148 21.20 17.30 30.12
N ALA A 149 20.44 16.65 29.23
CA ALA A 149 20.93 15.73 28.23
C ALA A 149 21.66 16.48 27.10
N ILE A 150 21.14 17.65 26.73
CA ILE A 150 21.75 18.52 25.72
C ILE A 150 23.11 19.03 26.22
N ASN A 151 23.22 19.55 27.45
CA ASN A 151 24.53 19.98 27.98
C ASN A 151 25.44 18.80 28.38
N THR A 152 24.90 17.60 28.61
CA THR A 152 25.72 16.40 28.87
C THR A 152 26.35 15.84 27.59
N ALA A 153 25.64 15.86 26.46
CA ALA A 153 26.14 15.37 25.17
C ALA A 153 26.93 16.41 24.38
N LEU A 154 26.56 17.69 24.46
CA LEU A 154 27.07 18.78 23.61
C LEU A 154 27.69 19.95 24.40
N GLY A 155 27.73 19.87 25.73
CA GLY A 155 28.35 20.90 26.56
C GLY A 155 29.88 20.97 26.42
N PRO A 156 30.52 22.08 26.85
CA PRO A 156 31.95 22.28 26.65
C PRO A 156 32.81 21.19 27.29
N ASP A 157 33.76 20.61 26.53
CA ASP A 157 34.55 19.49 27.05
C ASP A 157 35.44 19.90 28.23
N THR A 158 35.13 19.33 29.40
CA THR A 158 35.89 19.48 30.63
C THR A 158 36.34 18.14 31.22
N THR A 159 36.07 17.01 30.55
CA THR A 159 36.27 15.67 31.12
C THR A 159 36.84 14.61 30.16
N GLY A 160 36.73 14.80 28.84
CA GLY A 160 37.03 13.79 27.81
C GLY A 160 35.93 12.72 27.64
N ASN A 161 34.82 12.83 28.36
CA ASN A 161 33.66 11.96 28.24
C ASN A 161 32.46 12.75 27.72
N HIS A 162 32.16 12.59 26.44
CA HIS A 162 30.86 12.93 25.86
C HIS A 162 30.13 11.65 25.47
N GLU A 163 28.82 11.75 25.27
CA GLU A 163 27.96 10.65 24.82
C GLU A 163 27.14 11.10 23.60
N ASN A 164 26.46 10.18 22.92
CA ASN A 164 25.48 10.57 21.91
C ASN A 164 24.28 11.22 22.60
N LEU A 165 23.61 12.17 21.94
CA LEU A 165 22.39 12.77 22.46
C LEU A 165 21.22 11.79 22.29
N TRP A 166 20.63 11.39 23.41
CA TRP A 166 19.42 10.60 23.50
C TRP A 166 18.41 11.34 24.37
N MET A 167 17.17 11.51 23.90
CA MET A 167 16.10 12.15 24.68
C MET A 167 14.80 11.36 24.52
N ARG A 168 14.10 11.14 25.64
CA ARG A 168 12.77 10.49 25.68
C ARG A 168 11.63 11.48 25.83
N ASP A 169 11.84 12.54 26.62
CA ASP A 169 10.94 13.67 26.74
C ASP A 169 11.75 14.96 26.91
N GLY A 170 11.38 15.98 26.14
CA GLY A 170 12.05 17.28 26.08
C GLY A 170 12.21 17.80 24.65
N ALA A 171 12.57 19.07 24.51
CA ALA A 171 12.70 19.74 23.23
C ALA A 171 13.72 20.88 23.26
N TRP A 172 14.29 21.21 22.10
CA TRP A 172 14.83 22.54 21.83
C TRP A 172 13.96 23.28 20.83
N PHE A 173 13.64 24.54 21.12
CA PHE A 173 12.56 25.29 20.49
C PHE A 173 12.85 26.80 20.47
N ALA A 174 12.19 27.50 19.54
CA ALA A 174 12.19 28.96 19.48
C ALA A 174 10.95 29.56 20.18
N MET A 175 11.11 30.75 20.76
CA MET A 175 10.01 31.46 21.40
C MET A 175 9.19 32.27 20.37
N GLY A 176 8.22 31.61 19.75
CA GLY A 176 7.43 32.15 18.64
C GLY A 176 8.17 31.96 17.31
N THR A 177 8.01 32.91 16.37
CA THR A 177 8.62 32.85 15.03
C THR A 177 9.61 34.00 14.80
N PRO A 178 10.82 33.95 15.40
CA PRO A 178 11.90 34.90 15.12
C PRO A 178 12.57 34.63 13.77
N ASP A 179 13.19 35.65 13.18
CA ASP A 179 13.77 35.64 11.82
C ASP A 179 14.71 34.45 11.50
N HIS A 180 15.30 33.79 12.50
CA HIS A 180 16.21 32.65 12.32
C HIS A 180 15.52 31.28 12.15
N VAL A 181 14.22 31.14 12.42
CA VAL A 181 13.52 29.85 12.20
C VAL A 181 12.92 29.68 10.80
N PHE A 182 13.03 30.71 9.96
CA PHE A 182 12.55 30.68 8.58
C PHE A 182 13.61 30.16 7.62
N GLY A 183 13.19 29.50 6.54
CA GLY A 183 14.10 28.95 5.54
C GLY A 183 14.96 30.02 4.85
N ILE A 184 16.28 29.83 4.81
CA ILE A 184 17.22 30.74 4.12
C ILE A 184 17.96 30.07 2.96
N GLY A 185 18.35 30.90 1.99
CA GLY A 185 19.06 30.46 0.78
C GLY A 185 18.15 29.87 -0.30
N GLU A 186 18.77 29.24 -1.31
CA GLU A 186 18.08 28.68 -2.49
C GLU A 186 17.24 27.41 -2.18
N PHE A 187 17.45 26.82 -1.00
CA PHE A 187 16.84 25.56 -0.56
C PHE A 187 15.97 25.71 0.70
N ASN A 188 15.56 26.95 1.05
CA ASN A 188 14.74 27.25 2.24
C ASN A 188 15.22 26.53 3.52
N ARG A 189 16.53 26.59 3.79
CA ARG A 189 17.18 25.77 4.83
C ARG A 189 17.17 26.43 6.21
N VAL A 190 16.91 25.63 7.23
CA VAL A 190 17.10 25.99 8.65
C VAL A 190 18.07 25.01 9.29
N LEU A 191 19.12 25.51 9.93
CA LEU A 191 20.14 24.69 10.61
C LEU A 191 19.53 24.03 11.86
N LEU A 192 19.68 22.71 12.00
CA LEU A 192 19.23 21.92 13.16
C LEU A 192 20.36 21.64 14.15
N ALA A 193 21.56 21.36 13.63
CA ALA A 193 22.74 21.06 14.42
C ALA A 193 24.03 21.22 13.59
N GLN A 194 25.13 21.47 14.29
CA GLN A 194 26.48 21.21 13.79
C GLN A 194 27.06 20.06 14.63
N ILE A 195 27.70 19.08 14.00
CA ILE A 195 28.14 17.85 14.67
C ILE A 195 29.52 17.43 14.16
N THR A 196 30.49 17.28 15.06
CA THR A 196 31.86 16.85 14.75
C THR A 196 32.11 15.42 15.22
N CYS A 197 32.23 14.49 14.27
CA CYS A 197 32.48 13.07 14.53
C CYS A 197 33.27 12.42 13.36
N LYS A 198 33.86 11.22 13.53
CA LYS A 198 34.74 10.61 12.52
C LYS A 198 34.03 9.86 11.38
N THR A 199 32.74 10.08 11.22
CA THR A 199 31.83 9.45 10.24
C THR A 199 30.68 10.38 9.98
N GLN A 200 29.86 10.09 8.96
CA GLN A 200 28.55 10.71 8.85
C GLN A 200 27.73 10.61 10.16
N PRO A 201 26.92 11.63 10.48
CA PRO A 201 26.02 11.60 11.62
C PRO A 201 24.84 10.66 11.35
N ARG A 202 24.36 9.99 12.41
CA ARG A 202 23.08 9.29 12.46
C ARG A 202 22.11 10.11 13.32
N TYR A 203 20.83 10.11 12.94
CA TYR A 203 19.80 10.82 13.70
C TYR A 203 18.41 10.24 13.50
N ALA A 204 17.57 10.43 14.53
CA ALA A 204 16.13 10.22 14.52
C ALA A 204 15.52 11.41 15.27
N LEU A 205 14.77 12.27 14.56
CA LEU A 205 14.33 13.57 15.06
C LEU A 205 12.81 13.72 14.89
N ASN A 206 12.10 14.10 15.97
CA ASN A 206 10.75 14.65 15.82
C ASN A 206 10.85 16.17 15.63
N ILE A 207 10.21 16.70 14.59
CA ILE A 207 10.38 18.07 14.13
C ILE A 207 9.01 18.73 14.01
N GLN A 208 8.85 19.94 14.55
CA GLN A 208 7.65 20.75 14.44
C GLN A 208 7.88 21.95 13.53
N VAL A 209 7.05 22.11 12.51
CA VAL A 209 7.05 23.26 11.58
C VAL A 209 5.70 23.96 11.64
N PHE A 210 5.72 25.30 11.64
CA PHE A 210 4.54 26.14 11.44
C PHE A 210 4.46 26.57 9.97
N ASP A 211 3.41 26.09 9.31
CA ASP A 211 2.97 26.46 7.97
C ASP A 211 2.66 27.98 7.91
N ASP A 212 3.21 28.66 6.91
CA ASP A 212 3.18 30.14 6.75
C ASP A 212 3.73 30.90 7.99
N GLY A 213 4.47 30.22 8.88
CA GLY A 213 4.97 30.77 10.13
C GLY A 213 3.89 31.06 11.17
N ILE A 214 2.71 30.40 11.06
CA ILE A 214 1.55 30.63 11.93
C ILE A 214 1.50 29.56 13.03
N PRO A 215 1.71 29.89 14.33
CA PRO A 215 1.76 28.91 15.44
C PRO A 215 0.45 28.15 15.74
N GLY A 216 -0.61 28.34 14.94
CA GLY A 216 -1.84 27.56 14.97
C GLY A 216 -1.95 26.53 13.84
N GLN A 217 -0.99 26.49 12.91
CA GLN A 217 -0.91 25.55 11.78
C GLN A 217 0.37 24.71 11.94
N SER A 218 0.42 23.92 13.02
CA SER A 218 1.59 23.12 13.38
C SER A 218 1.54 21.71 12.78
N TYR A 219 2.55 21.37 12.00
CA TYR A 219 2.79 20.02 11.49
C TYR A 219 3.94 19.39 12.28
N GLN A 220 3.86 18.08 12.52
CA GLN A 220 4.87 17.30 13.24
C GLN A 220 5.32 16.13 12.37
N TYR A 221 6.63 15.89 12.31
CA TYR A 221 7.26 14.89 11.46
C TYR A 221 8.28 14.10 12.27
N PHE A 222 8.35 12.78 12.08
CA PHE A 222 9.50 11.98 12.49
C PHE A 222 10.41 11.77 11.27
N TYR A 223 11.71 11.97 11.43
CA TYR A 223 12.69 11.73 10.37
C TYR A 223 13.88 10.93 10.88
N SER A 224 14.08 9.74 10.30
CA SER A 224 15.31 8.95 10.47
C SER A 224 15.75 8.33 9.14
N PRO A 225 16.93 8.68 8.59
CA PRO A 225 17.41 8.16 7.31
C PRO A 225 18.34 6.95 7.46
N THR A 226 18.71 6.56 8.69
CA THR A 226 19.86 5.69 8.98
C THR A 226 19.71 4.84 10.25
N VAL A 227 18.50 4.68 10.80
CA VAL A 227 18.25 3.90 12.01
C VAL A 227 17.20 2.81 11.76
N GLU A 228 17.66 1.69 11.22
CA GLU A 228 17.03 0.40 11.48
C GLU A 228 17.21 0.10 12.98
N PHE A 229 16.12 -0.04 13.72
CA PHE A 229 16.13 -0.25 15.17
C PHE A 229 16.39 -1.72 15.57
N GLU A 230 17.45 -2.33 15.02
CA GLU A 230 17.95 -3.59 15.58
C GLU A 230 18.66 -3.36 16.93
N TYR A 231 18.59 -4.35 17.81
CA TYR A 231 18.64 -4.16 19.26
C TYR A 231 20.04 -3.83 19.84
N MET A 232 20.06 -2.82 20.73
CA MET A 232 20.97 -2.58 21.88
C MET A 232 22.26 -1.74 21.73
N SER A 233 22.38 -0.78 22.68
CA SER A 233 23.58 -0.48 23.50
C SER A 233 24.88 0.07 22.84
N PRO A 234 25.70 0.89 23.55
CA PRO A 234 26.70 1.74 22.89
C PRO A 234 28.06 1.07 22.56
N ALA A 235 28.44 0.92 21.27
CA ALA A 235 29.82 0.57 20.83
C ALA A 235 30.18 0.67 19.29
N TYR A 236 31.00 1.68 18.84
CA TYR A 236 31.98 1.73 17.69
C TYR A 236 31.52 1.34 16.22
N HIS A 237 32.17 1.54 15.04
CA HIS A 237 33.18 2.40 14.30
C HIS A 237 32.94 2.15 12.75
N LEU A 238 33.33 2.81 11.62
CA LEU A 238 34.09 3.98 11.01
C LEU A 238 33.60 4.06 9.48
N ALA A 239 34.00 4.84 8.43
CA ALA A 239 34.95 5.91 7.99
C ALA A 239 34.27 6.82 6.87
N TYR A 240 34.69 7.27 5.64
CA TYR A 240 35.84 7.17 4.67
C TYR A 240 35.87 8.39 3.63
N PRO A 241 36.96 8.70 2.85
CA PRO A 241 37.09 9.90 1.95
C PRO A 241 37.79 9.75 0.53
N TYR A 242 37.68 10.72 -0.44
CA TYR A 242 38.41 10.76 -1.77
C TYR A 242 38.64 12.17 -2.45
N GLY A 243 39.31 12.25 -3.63
CA GLY A 243 39.75 13.48 -4.38
C GLY A 243 39.85 13.37 -5.95
N LEU A 244 40.44 14.37 -6.68
CA LEU A 244 40.19 14.66 -8.13
C LEU A 244 41.41 14.72 -9.11
N CYS A 245 41.17 14.69 -10.44
CA CYS A 245 42.13 14.67 -11.59
C CYS A 245 41.88 15.80 -12.64
N ASN A 246 42.89 16.24 -13.43
CA ASN A 246 42.73 17.33 -14.43
C ASN A 246 43.15 17.08 -15.91
N ASP A 247 43.47 15.87 -16.35
CA ASP A 247 43.79 15.62 -17.77
C ASP A 247 42.51 15.47 -18.62
N PRO A 248 42.25 16.32 -19.65
CA PRO A 248 41.07 16.18 -20.53
C PRO A 248 41.00 14.89 -21.38
N LEU A 249 41.99 14.00 -21.27
CA LEU A 249 42.00 12.65 -21.85
C LEU A 249 41.75 11.54 -20.82
N ALA A 250 41.49 11.88 -19.56
CA ALA A 250 41.19 10.95 -18.48
C ALA A 250 39.67 10.83 -18.24
N CYS A 251 39.26 9.70 -17.68
CA CYS A 251 37.86 9.36 -17.42
C CYS A 251 37.28 10.13 -16.22
N ASN A 252 38.10 10.37 -15.20
CA ASN A 252 37.75 11.18 -14.02
C ASN A 252 38.24 12.63 -14.15
N TYR A 253 38.17 13.20 -15.36
CA TYR A 253 38.55 14.58 -15.64
C TYR A 253 37.58 15.58 -15.00
N GLU A 254 38.07 16.40 -14.07
CA GLU A 254 37.39 17.62 -13.62
C GLU A 254 38.13 18.86 -14.16
N PRO A 255 37.45 19.83 -14.78
CA PRO A 255 38.05 21.05 -15.31
C PRO A 255 38.48 22.07 -14.22
N VAL A 256 39.35 21.67 -13.28
CA VAL A 256 39.72 22.46 -12.11
C VAL A 256 40.22 23.87 -12.47
N THR A 257 39.52 24.89 -11.98
CA THR A 257 39.88 26.30 -12.19
C THR A 257 41.13 26.74 -11.41
N TYR A 258 41.61 25.92 -10.47
CA TYR A 258 42.77 26.18 -9.63
C TYR A 258 43.81 25.04 -9.75
N PRO A 259 44.99 25.26 -10.37
CA PRO A 259 45.97 24.21 -10.67
C PRO A 259 46.85 23.84 -9.46
N LEU A 260 46.23 23.68 -8.28
CA LEU A 260 46.87 23.35 -7.00
C LEU A 260 46.33 22.05 -6.38
N TYR A 261 45.21 21.53 -6.88
CA TYR A 261 44.58 20.27 -6.43
C TYR A 261 44.49 19.20 -7.53
N ALA A 262 45.14 19.44 -8.67
CA ALA A 262 45.27 18.46 -9.73
C ALA A 262 46.44 17.51 -9.44
N ASP A 263 46.13 16.27 -9.06
CA ASP A 263 47.11 15.18 -9.11
C ASP A 263 46.83 14.31 -10.34
N ASN A 264 47.72 14.39 -11.33
CA ASN A 264 47.56 13.65 -12.58
C ASN A 264 48.05 12.20 -12.48
N ASP A 265 48.65 11.79 -11.35
CA ASP A 265 48.87 10.38 -11.03
C ASP A 265 47.57 9.71 -10.49
N LEU A 266 46.49 10.48 -10.23
CA LEU A 266 45.13 9.97 -9.94
C LEU A 266 44.23 9.85 -11.19
N CYS A 267 44.74 10.21 -12.37
CA CYS A 267 43.94 10.18 -13.60
C CYS A 267 43.75 8.75 -14.14
N VAL A 268 42.48 8.37 -14.33
CA VAL A 268 42.07 7.05 -14.87
C VAL A 268 42.05 7.14 -16.39
N TYR A 269 42.73 6.20 -17.07
CA TYR A 269 42.75 6.10 -18.53
C TYR A 269 42.51 4.65 -18.96
N GLY A 270 41.52 4.40 -19.82
CA GLY A 270 41.23 3.06 -20.33
C GLY A 270 39.82 2.95 -20.93
N ASP A 271 39.34 1.72 -21.02
CA ASP A 271 37.95 1.41 -21.37
C ASP A 271 37.07 1.71 -20.14
N CYS A 272 36.63 2.97 -20.03
CA CYS A 272 35.84 3.50 -18.89
C CYS A 272 34.44 3.97 -19.29
N PHE A 273 34.05 3.63 -20.52
CA PHE A 273 32.74 3.83 -21.13
C PHE A 273 32.03 2.47 -21.17
N GLY A 274 30.77 2.45 -20.74
CA GLY A 274 29.92 1.27 -20.62
C GLY A 274 28.75 1.58 -19.69
N CYS A 275 27.84 0.64 -19.47
CA CYS A 275 26.72 0.87 -18.57
C CYS A 275 27.16 1.02 -17.10
N THR A 276 26.78 2.14 -16.48
CA THR A 276 27.05 2.50 -15.08
C THR A 276 25.85 2.28 -14.15
N ASP A 277 24.67 2.02 -14.69
CA ASP A 277 23.45 1.75 -13.90
C ASP A 277 23.45 0.31 -13.34
N PRO A 278 23.43 0.11 -12.01
CA PRO A 278 23.43 -1.22 -11.39
C PRO A 278 22.13 -2.03 -11.61
N LEU A 279 21.08 -1.45 -12.20
CA LEU A 279 19.83 -2.13 -12.56
C LEU A 279 19.83 -2.72 -13.99
N ALA A 280 20.89 -2.47 -14.78
CA ALA A 280 21.01 -2.98 -16.14
C ALA A 280 21.70 -4.36 -16.22
N LEU A 281 21.29 -5.18 -17.20
CA LEU A 281 21.82 -6.52 -17.46
C LEU A 281 23.31 -6.55 -17.84
N ASN A 282 23.82 -5.44 -18.36
CA ASN A 282 25.21 -5.28 -18.80
C ASN A 282 26.01 -4.26 -17.97
N TYR A 283 25.55 -3.96 -16.74
CA TYR A 283 26.28 -3.16 -15.76
C TYR A 283 27.74 -3.63 -15.60
N ASP A 284 28.71 -2.71 -15.76
CA ASP A 284 30.11 -2.98 -15.45
C ASP A 284 30.62 -2.02 -14.36
N SER A 285 30.72 -2.54 -13.14
CA SER A 285 31.26 -1.84 -11.96
C SER A 285 32.71 -1.32 -12.09
N SER A 286 33.40 -1.56 -13.21
CA SER A 286 34.73 -1.02 -13.50
C SER A 286 34.74 0.20 -14.43
N VAL A 287 33.62 0.53 -15.08
CA VAL A 287 33.45 1.77 -15.87
C VAL A 287 32.99 2.95 -14.98
N TRP A 288 33.12 4.17 -15.49
CA TRP A 288 32.92 5.42 -14.72
C TRP A 288 32.11 6.48 -15.46
N ILE A 289 31.87 6.29 -16.75
CA ILE A 289 31.10 7.19 -17.61
C ILE A 289 30.10 6.32 -18.36
N ASP A 290 28.81 6.66 -18.27
CA ASP A 290 27.82 5.98 -19.10
C ASP A 290 27.97 6.36 -20.58
N ASP A 291 27.77 5.38 -21.46
CA ASP A 291 27.84 5.56 -22.92
C ASP A 291 26.51 5.24 -23.63
N ASP A 292 25.41 5.29 -22.87
CA ASP A 292 24.04 4.93 -23.28
C ASP A 292 23.91 3.46 -23.76
N SER A 293 24.83 2.57 -23.32
CA SER A 293 24.80 1.14 -23.67
C SER A 293 23.95 0.28 -22.75
N CYS A 294 23.36 0.83 -21.68
CA CYS A 294 22.58 0.07 -20.69
C CYS A 294 21.43 -0.75 -21.30
N GLU A 295 21.54 -2.08 -21.22
CA GLU A 295 20.49 -3.03 -21.58
C GLU A 295 19.66 -3.34 -20.32
N TYR A 296 18.49 -2.73 -20.19
CA TYR A 296 17.57 -3.03 -19.08
C TYR A 296 16.78 -4.31 -19.36
N GLY A 297 16.55 -5.11 -18.31
CA GLY A 297 15.64 -6.24 -18.35
C GLY A 297 14.17 -5.81 -18.37
N GLU A 298 13.27 -6.76 -18.62
CA GLU A 298 11.82 -6.49 -18.54
C GLU A 298 11.42 -6.15 -17.09
N LEU A 299 10.56 -5.14 -16.95
CA LEU A 299 9.98 -4.72 -15.67
C LEU A 299 8.86 -5.69 -15.29
N GLY A 300 8.85 -6.14 -14.04
CA GLY A 300 7.84 -7.05 -13.52
C GLY A 300 8.23 -7.61 -12.16
N CYS A 301 7.42 -8.51 -11.60
CA CYS A 301 7.77 -9.10 -10.32
C CYS A 301 8.84 -10.20 -10.47
N SER A 302 9.95 -10.05 -9.74
CA SER A 302 11.06 -11.01 -9.66
C SER A 302 10.97 -11.94 -8.44
N ASP A 303 9.99 -11.72 -7.54
CA ASP A 303 9.70 -12.58 -6.40
C ASP A 303 8.85 -13.80 -6.86
N PRO A 304 9.32 -15.05 -6.64
CA PRO A 304 8.60 -16.26 -7.04
C PRO A 304 7.33 -16.58 -6.21
N LEU A 305 6.98 -15.75 -5.22
CA LEU A 305 5.75 -15.88 -4.43
C LEU A 305 4.60 -15.00 -4.94
N ALA A 306 4.86 -14.00 -5.78
CA ALA A 306 3.83 -13.14 -6.36
C ALA A 306 3.10 -13.83 -7.53
N PHE A 307 1.79 -13.57 -7.71
CA PHE A 307 1.03 -14.21 -8.78
C PHE A 307 1.46 -13.72 -10.18
N ASN A 308 2.02 -12.51 -10.27
CA ASN A 308 2.60 -11.95 -11.49
C ASN A 308 4.13 -12.12 -11.57
N TYR A 309 4.68 -13.14 -10.89
CA TYR A 309 6.08 -13.52 -11.02
C TYR A 309 6.47 -13.78 -12.48
N SER A 310 7.54 -13.12 -12.93
CA SER A 310 8.23 -13.44 -14.16
C SER A 310 9.67 -13.84 -13.90
N SER A 311 10.04 -15.05 -14.32
CA SER A 311 11.43 -15.51 -14.33
C SER A 311 12.36 -14.77 -15.31
N THR A 312 11.83 -13.80 -16.09
CA THR A 312 12.62 -12.86 -16.92
C THR A 312 12.66 -11.44 -16.35
N ALA A 313 11.90 -11.13 -15.29
CA ALA A 313 11.95 -9.82 -14.64
C ALA A 313 13.26 -9.66 -13.84
N VAL A 314 13.88 -8.50 -13.98
CA VAL A 314 15.20 -8.20 -13.38
C VAL A 314 15.11 -7.11 -12.31
N TYR A 315 14.04 -6.31 -12.35
CA TYR A 315 13.78 -5.23 -11.40
C TYR A 315 12.28 -5.12 -11.11
N SER A 316 11.93 -4.99 -9.84
CA SER A 316 10.56 -4.94 -9.33
C SER A 316 10.36 -3.65 -8.53
N PRO A 317 9.83 -2.57 -9.14
CA PRO A 317 9.44 -1.37 -8.42
C PRO A 317 8.42 -1.66 -7.30
N GLU A 318 8.39 -0.85 -6.25
CA GLU A 318 7.43 -1.01 -5.16
C GLU A 318 5.98 -1.03 -5.69
N GLY A 319 5.17 -1.96 -5.18
CA GLY A 319 3.80 -2.18 -5.64
C GLY A 319 3.65 -2.95 -6.97
N THR A 320 4.74 -3.34 -7.66
CA THR A 320 4.62 -4.14 -8.90
C THR A 320 4.50 -5.64 -8.69
N CYS A 321 4.85 -6.16 -7.51
CA CYS A 321 4.57 -7.55 -7.12
C CYS A 321 3.19 -7.65 -6.49
N MET A 322 2.33 -8.49 -7.05
CA MET A 322 0.96 -8.70 -6.57
C MET A 322 0.83 -10.04 -5.84
N TYR A 323 0.28 -9.99 -4.63
CA TYR A 323 0.07 -11.12 -3.72
C TYR A 323 -1.44 -11.24 -3.44
N GLU A 324 -1.90 -12.34 -2.85
CA GLU A 324 -3.31 -12.45 -2.43
C GLU A 324 -3.56 -11.60 -1.16
N ASP A 325 -4.65 -10.84 -1.14
CA ASP A 325 -4.92 -9.87 -0.06
C ASP A 325 -5.23 -10.54 1.28
N TYR A 326 -4.73 -9.95 2.38
CA TYR A 326 -5.03 -10.38 3.76
C TYR A 326 -6.50 -10.08 4.10
N THR A 327 -7.39 -11.05 3.92
CA THR A 327 -8.85 -10.85 4.05
C THR A 327 -9.53 -11.80 5.04
N ILE A 328 -10.70 -11.38 5.54
CA ILE A 328 -11.60 -12.16 6.39
C ILE A 328 -12.55 -12.98 5.51
N VAL A 329 -12.40 -14.30 5.53
CA VAL A 329 -13.27 -15.24 4.80
C VAL A 329 -14.25 -15.94 5.75
N VAL A 330 -15.44 -16.28 5.25
CA VAL A 330 -16.46 -17.03 5.99
C VAL A 330 -16.75 -18.34 5.26
N GLU A 331 -16.60 -19.46 5.96
CA GLU A 331 -16.83 -20.80 5.42
C GLU A 331 -18.00 -21.49 6.17
N PRO A 332 -18.84 -22.28 5.49
CA PRO A 332 -19.81 -23.12 6.16
C PRO A 332 -19.12 -24.32 6.83
N TYR A 333 -19.44 -24.57 8.11
CA TYR A 333 -18.93 -25.73 8.86
C TYR A 333 -19.96 -26.86 8.96
N TYR A 334 -21.24 -26.52 9.19
CA TYR A 334 -22.33 -27.48 9.26
C TYR A 334 -23.67 -26.83 8.89
N PHE A 335 -24.52 -27.60 8.22
CA PHE A 335 -25.89 -27.26 7.88
C PHE A 335 -26.81 -28.33 8.47
N ASP A 336 -27.97 -27.93 9.00
CA ASP A 336 -28.91 -28.90 9.58
C ASP A 336 -29.42 -29.94 8.57
N ASP A 337 -29.02 -31.19 8.75
CA ASP A 337 -29.57 -32.38 8.08
C ASP A 337 -30.40 -33.27 9.04
N GLY A 338 -30.60 -32.83 10.28
CA GLY A 338 -31.25 -33.60 11.34
C GLY A 338 -30.44 -34.79 11.88
N SER A 339 -29.15 -34.92 11.59
CA SER A 339 -28.31 -36.01 12.09
C SER A 339 -27.76 -35.80 13.51
N VAL A 340 -27.65 -34.55 13.96
CA VAL A 340 -27.06 -34.14 15.25
C VAL A 340 -28.15 -33.97 16.32
N ASP A 341 -28.24 -34.90 17.26
CA ASP A 341 -29.17 -34.81 18.41
C ASP A 341 -28.82 -33.58 19.28
N GLY A 342 -29.80 -32.71 19.51
CA GLY A 342 -29.65 -31.46 20.26
C GLY A 342 -29.23 -30.22 19.45
N TYR A 343 -29.01 -30.34 18.14
CA TYR A 343 -28.81 -29.19 17.25
C TYR A 343 -30.18 -28.53 16.93
N PRO A 344 -30.28 -27.19 16.77
CA PRO A 344 -31.55 -26.52 16.52
C PRO A 344 -31.99 -26.58 15.04
N ASP A 345 -33.21 -27.08 14.80
CA ASP A 345 -33.86 -27.20 13.48
C ASP A 345 -33.67 -25.93 12.62
N GLY A 346 -33.05 -26.08 11.44
CA GLY A 346 -32.92 -25.01 10.43
C GLY A 346 -31.82 -23.97 10.65
N PHE A 347 -30.94 -24.13 11.65
CA PHE A 347 -29.76 -23.28 11.83
C PHE A 347 -28.56 -23.76 11.02
N HIS A 348 -27.60 -22.89 10.76
CA HIS A 348 -26.36 -23.16 10.04
C HIS A 348 -25.15 -22.65 10.83
N THR A 349 -24.09 -23.44 10.92
CA THR A 349 -22.83 -23.10 11.60
C THR A 349 -21.80 -22.65 10.59
N TYR A 350 -21.26 -21.45 10.80
CA TYR A 350 -20.22 -20.83 10.00
C TYR A 350 -18.93 -20.68 10.80
N ARG A 351 -17.80 -20.66 10.10
CA ARG A 351 -16.48 -20.36 10.65
C ARG A 351 -15.89 -19.16 9.93
N ILE A 352 -15.39 -18.20 10.71
CA ILE A 352 -14.78 -16.97 10.22
C ILE A 352 -13.27 -17.10 10.37
N TYR A 353 -12.54 -16.93 9.29
CA TYR A 353 -11.08 -17.05 9.24
C TYR A 353 -10.43 -15.75 8.77
N ILE A 354 -9.21 -15.47 9.23
CA ILE A 354 -8.29 -14.55 8.55
C ILE A 354 -7.40 -15.38 7.62
N THR A 355 -7.09 -14.82 6.44
CA THR A 355 -6.12 -15.36 5.47
C THR A 355 -4.81 -14.57 5.48
N GLY A 356 -3.72 -15.19 5.01
CA GLY A 356 -2.43 -14.53 4.79
C GLY A 356 -1.52 -15.32 3.86
N GLN A 357 -0.23 -14.99 3.86
CA GLN A 357 0.74 -15.44 2.86
C GLN A 357 1.68 -16.56 3.36
N ASP A 358 1.95 -16.67 4.67
CA ASP A 358 2.76 -17.75 5.25
C ASP A 358 2.23 -18.23 6.60
N SER A 359 2.22 -19.55 6.79
CA SER A 359 2.14 -20.25 8.09
C SER A 359 3.00 -19.69 9.24
N LEU A 360 4.04 -18.91 8.95
CA LEU A 360 4.90 -18.23 9.92
C LEU A 360 4.36 -16.86 10.40
N GLU A 361 3.30 -16.34 9.80
CA GLU A 361 2.67 -15.08 10.19
C GLU A 361 1.79 -15.24 11.43
N PHE A 362 1.72 -14.19 12.26
CA PHE A 362 1.09 -14.24 13.58
C PHE A 362 0.02 -13.15 13.75
N ILE A 363 -1.24 -13.55 13.97
CA ILE A 363 -2.32 -12.63 14.34
C ILE A 363 -2.15 -12.22 15.81
N SER A 364 -1.70 -10.99 16.02
CA SER A 364 -1.38 -10.47 17.35
C SER A 364 -2.60 -9.91 18.09
N ARG A 365 -3.63 -9.46 17.36
CA ARG A 365 -4.96 -9.12 17.91
C ARG A 365 -6.05 -9.13 16.84
N VAL A 366 -7.30 -9.30 17.27
CA VAL A 366 -8.52 -8.94 16.53
C VAL A 366 -9.31 -7.96 17.40
N TYR A 367 -9.84 -6.87 16.82
CA TYR A 367 -10.37 -5.76 17.62
C TYR A 367 -11.41 -4.87 16.90
N ALA A 368 -12.09 -4.05 17.70
CA ALA A 368 -12.94 -2.94 17.28
C ALA A 368 -12.56 -1.68 18.09
N ALA A 369 -12.19 -0.60 17.39
CA ALA A 369 -11.57 0.58 18.01
C ALA A 369 -12.58 1.63 18.50
N LEU A 370 -12.44 2.03 19.78
CA LEU A 370 -13.17 3.16 20.35
C LEU A 370 -12.84 4.47 19.65
N GLY A 371 -13.88 5.19 19.22
CA GLY A 371 -13.78 6.55 18.68
C GLY A 371 -13.59 6.65 17.16
N GLU A 372 -13.39 5.53 16.45
CA GLU A 372 -13.48 5.52 14.99
C GLU A 372 -14.93 5.63 14.50
N THR A 373 -15.14 6.18 13.31
CA THR A 373 -16.48 6.38 12.69
C THR A 373 -17.11 5.08 12.16
N SER A 374 -16.65 3.92 12.62
CA SER A 374 -17.04 2.60 12.12
C SER A 374 -16.72 1.49 13.14
N PRO A 375 -17.62 1.20 14.09
CA PRO A 375 -17.45 0.11 15.06
C PRO A 375 -17.45 -1.27 14.39
N GLY A 376 -16.87 -2.25 15.07
CA GLY A 376 -16.90 -3.65 14.64
C GLY A 376 -18.22 -4.33 15.03
N PHE A 377 -18.62 -5.34 14.25
CA PHE A 377 -19.82 -6.13 14.53
C PHE A 377 -19.79 -7.48 13.81
N ILE A 378 -20.56 -8.44 14.31
CA ILE A 378 -21.00 -9.64 13.58
C ILE A 378 -22.53 -9.68 13.75
N THR A 379 -23.31 -9.74 12.67
CA THR A 379 -24.78 -9.66 12.71
C THR A 379 -25.43 -10.67 11.78
N THR A 380 -26.72 -10.95 11.98
CA THR A 380 -27.52 -11.83 11.13
C THR A 380 -28.31 -11.03 10.08
N TYR A 381 -28.27 -11.48 8.83
CA TYR A 381 -29.02 -10.84 7.75
C TYR A 381 -30.52 -10.95 7.99
N GLY A 382 -31.22 -9.81 8.04
CA GLY A 382 -32.68 -9.77 8.12
C GLY A 382 -33.27 -9.92 9.54
N ASN A 383 -32.46 -9.80 10.61
CA ASN A 383 -32.83 -10.06 12.01
C ASN A 383 -33.11 -11.56 12.26
N GLY A 384 -32.13 -12.40 11.95
CA GLY A 384 -32.09 -13.78 12.43
C GLY A 384 -31.73 -13.84 13.92
N THR A 385 -31.42 -15.03 14.41
CA THR A 385 -30.97 -15.28 15.78
C THR A 385 -29.70 -16.13 15.81
N ILE A 386 -28.82 -15.85 16.78
CA ILE A 386 -27.62 -16.64 17.07
C ILE A 386 -27.96 -17.65 18.18
N TRP A 387 -27.48 -18.89 18.01
CA TRP A 387 -27.67 -19.99 18.95
C TRP A 387 -26.38 -20.33 19.71
N ASN A 388 -26.55 -20.71 20.97
CA ASN A 388 -25.47 -21.18 21.85
C ASN A 388 -25.93 -22.47 22.58
N ASN A 389 -25.03 -23.44 22.73
CA ASN A 389 -25.28 -24.69 23.46
C ASN A 389 -25.25 -24.44 24.98
N PRO A 390 -26.19 -24.98 25.78
CA PRO A 390 -26.24 -24.78 27.25
C PRO A 390 -25.05 -25.33 28.07
N LEU A 391 -24.08 -26.01 27.44
CA LEU A 391 -22.86 -26.55 28.03
C LEU A 391 -21.58 -25.89 27.47
N GLY A 392 -21.72 -24.93 26.55
CA GLY A 392 -20.63 -24.20 25.92
C GLY A 392 -20.36 -22.83 26.54
N GLY A 393 -19.90 -21.87 25.74
CA GLY A 393 -19.48 -20.56 26.24
C GLY A 393 -18.82 -19.65 25.22
N VAL A 394 -18.57 -18.39 25.65
CA VAL A 394 -18.16 -17.28 24.78
C VAL A 394 -16.84 -17.54 24.03
N THR A 395 -15.98 -18.44 24.53
CA THR A 395 -14.68 -18.74 23.91
C THR A 395 -14.49 -20.23 23.57
N ALA A 396 -13.63 -20.50 22.59
CA ALA A 396 -13.17 -21.87 22.30
C ALA A 396 -12.52 -22.57 23.52
N ASP A 397 -12.05 -21.82 24.52
CA ASP A 397 -11.50 -22.35 25.77
C ASP A 397 -12.57 -22.81 26.78
N ASP A 398 -13.85 -22.54 26.52
CA ASP A 398 -14.99 -23.09 27.27
C ASP A 398 -15.47 -24.44 26.68
N ILE A 399 -15.25 -24.64 25.37
CA ILE A 399 -15.72 -25.81 24.61
C ILE A 399 -14.90 -27.07 24.94
N ASN A 400 -15.50 -27.96 25.74
CA ASN A 400 -14.88 -29.22 26.14
C ASN A 400 -15.23 -30.37 25.17
N ALA A 401 -14.33 -30.66 24.21
CA ALA A 401 -14.53 -31.69 23.19
C ALA A 401 -14.79 -33.13 23.72
N ALA A 402 -14.44 -33.43 24.98
CA ALA A 402 -14.78 -34.73 25.57
C ALA A 402 -16.31 -34.90 25.80
N ILE A 403 -17.06 -33.79 25.85
CA ILE A 403 -18.51 -33.77 26.05
C ILE A 403 -19.28 -34.04 24.75
N PHE A 404 -18.68 -33.89 23.55
CA PHE A 404 -19.33 -34.19 22.26
C PHE A 404 -19.90 -35.63 22.18
N SER A 405 -19.35 -36.56 22.96
CA SER A 405 -19.84 -37.95 23.08
C SER A 405 -21.10 -38.13 23.97
N LEU A 406 -21.58 -37.05 24.59
CA LEU A 406 -22.72 -36.97 25.49
C LEU A 406 -23.77 -35.94 25.03
N ASP A 407 -23.29 -34.82 24.47
CA ASP A 407 -24.08 -33.80 23.77
C ASP A 407 -23.33 -33.42 22.48
N PRO A 408 -23.70 -34.00 21.32
CA PRO A 408 -23.04 -33.72 20.05
C PRO A 408 -23.21 -32.28 19.55
N SER A 409 -24.27 -31.56 19.96
CA SER A 409 -24.51 -30.22 19.41
C SER A 409 -23.56 -29.15 19.96
N LEU A 410 -22.84 -29.46 21.03
CA LEU A 410 -21.78 -28.61 21.60
C LEU A 410 -20.58 -28.40 20.65
N GLU A 411 -20.37 -29.26 19.65
CA GLU A 411 -19.33 -29.01 18.62
C GLU A 411 -19.67 -27.78 17.75
N TYR A 412 -20.96 -27.45 17.66
CA TYR A 412 -21.53 -26.39 16.82
C TYR A 412 -21.96 -25.16 17.62
N ASP A 413 -21.42 -24.99 18.83
CA ASP A 413 -21.64 -23.79 19.64
C ASP A 413 -21.10 -22.53 18.94
N SER A 414 -21.64 -21.36 19.29
CA SER A 414 -21.09 -20.08 18.82
C SER A 414 -20.03 -19.58 19.81
N PHE A 415 -18.83 -19.25 19.33
CA PHE A 415 -17.72 -18.79 20.18
C PHE A 415 -16.71 -17.92 19.42
N LEU A 416 -15.98 -17.12 20.18
CA LEU A 416 -14.86 -16.30 19.70
C LEU A 416 -13.52 -16.97 20.01
N THR A 417 -12.51 -16.76 19.17
CA THR A 417 -11.26 -17.52 19.23
C THR A 417 -10.12 -16.81 18.49
N ILE A 418 -8.90 -17.34 18.63
CA ILE A 418 -7.80 -17.14 17.69
C ILE A 418 -7.13 -18.52 17.55
N GLY A 419 -7.23 -19.14 16.38
CA GLY A 419 -6.63 -20.43 16.01
C GLY A 419 -7.10 -21.67 16.77
N LYS A 420 -8.26 -21.65 17.43
CA LYS A 420 -8.81 -22.83 18.15
C LYS A 420 -10.28 -23.11 17.89
N ALA A 421 -10.66 -24.39 17.91
CA ALA A 421 -12.04 -24.85 17.93
C ALA A 421 -12.48 -25.53 19.25
N SER A 422 -11.56 -25.76 20.21
CA SER A 422 -11.86 -26.31 21.55
C SER A 422 -10.67 -26.21 22.53
N GLN A 423 -10.87 -26.66 23.77
CA GLN A 423 -10.00 -26.59 24.97
C GLN A 423 -8.53 -27.08 24.92
N GLU A 424 -7.93 -27.40 23.77
CA GLU A 424 -6.53 -27.87 23.74
C GLU A 424 -5.50 -26.70 23.67
N GLU A 425 -4.45 -26.78 24.52
CA GLU A 425 -3.34 -25.82 24.70
C GLU A 425 -3.73 -24.41 25.26
N PRO A 426 -2.80 -23.46 25.58
CA PRO A 426 -3.10 -22.24 26.33
C PRO A 426 -4.08 -21.25 25.66
N GLY A 427 -4.93 -20.61 26.47
CA GLY A 427 -6.12 -19.89 25.99
C GLY A 427 -5.95 -18.48 25.42
N VAL A 428 -7.02 -17.98 24.83
CA VAL A 428 -7.24 -16.61 24.36
C VAL A 428 -7.52 -15.68 25.56
N VAL A 429 -7.21 -14.39 25.42
CA VAL A 429 -7.54 -13.35 26.41
C VAL A 429 -8.45 -12.33 25.75
N LEU A 430 -9.69 -12.25 26.21
CA LEU A 430 -10.62 -11.16 25.90
C LEU A 430 -10.31 -9.96 26.81
N ALA A 431 -10.41 -8.74 26.27
CA ALA A 431 -10.27 -7.50 27.04
C ALA A 431 -11.25 -6.43 26.56
N ASP A 432 -11.94 -5.78 27.51
CA ASP A 432 -12.55 -4.47 27.33
C ASP A 432 -11.57 -3.37 27.79
N SER A 433 -11.70 -2.18 27.22
CA SER A 433 -10.91 -1.00 27.60
C SER A 433 -11.70 0.13 28.27
N SER A 434 -13.06 0.19 28.24
CA SER A 434 -13.78 1.27 28.91
C SER A 434 -15.29 1.11 29.28
N SER A 435 -15.82 -0.04 29.70
CA SER A 435 -17.11 -0.07 30.43
C SER A 435 -17.28 -1.26 31.39
N PRO A 436 -17.38 -1.05 32.73
CA PRO A 436 -17.62 -2.13 33.70
C PRO A 436 -19.06 -2.71 33.69
N ASN A 437 -19.79 -2.58 32.58
CA ASN A 437 -21.25 -2.55 32.61
C ASN A 437 -21.98 -3.19 31.43
N GLU A 438 -21.25 -3.66 30.40
CA GLU A 438 -21.71 -4.64 29.41
C GLU A 438 -20.57 -5.68 29.33
N GLU A 439 -20.81 -6.87 29.89
CA GLU A 439 -19.81 -7.95 29.96
C GLU A 439 -19.78 -8.71 28.63
N PHE A 440 -18.62 -9.25 28.22
CA PHE A 440 -18.55 -10.17 27.06
C PHE A 440 -19.49 -11.39 27.20
N ASP A 441 -19.85 -11.73 28.45
CA ASP A 441 -20.83 -12.75 28.83
C ASP A 441 -22.26 -12.45 28.33
N ASP A 442 -22.64 -11.18 28.10
CA ASP A 442 -23.95 -10.80 27.52
C ASP A 442 -23.90 -10.74 25.97
N VAL A 443 -22.71 -10.79 25.34
CA VAL A 443 -22.57 -10.64 23.87
C VAL A 443 -23.12 -11.86 23.13
N LEU A 444 -22.78 -13.07 23.56
CA LEU A 444 -23.35 -14.31 23.02
C LEU A 444 -24.60 -14.76 23.80
N GLY A 445 -25.52 -13.81 24.01
CA GLY A 445 -26.82 -14.06 24.63
C GLY A 445 -27.68 -15.05 23.84
N ILE A 446 -28.49 -15.86 24.55
CA ILE A 446 -29.36 -16.85 23.92
C ILE A 446 -30.57 -16.15 23.27
N GLY A 447 -30.50 -15.96 21.95
CA GLY A 447 -31.58 -15.42 21.12
C GLY A 447 -31.39 -13.98 20.64
N ASP A 448 -30.18 -13.42 20.77
CA ASP A 448 -29.84 -12.11 20.21
C ASP A 448 -29.50 -12.20 18.70
N SER A 449 -29.69 -11.08 17.99
CA SER A 449 -29.59 -11.01 16.52
C SER A 449 -28.32 -10.34 16.01
N GLU A 450 -27.64 -9.54 16.84
CA GLU A 450 -26.45 -8.76 16.50
C GLU A 450 -25.41 -8.80 17.63
N LEU A 451 -24.15 -9.11 17.31
CA LEU A 451 -22.98 -8.97 18.18
C LEU A 451 -22.31 -7.62 17.86
N PHE A 452 -22.47 -6.62 18.72
CA PHE A 452 -21.96 -5.27 18.49
C PHE A 452 -20.74 -4.97 19.37
N PHE A 453 -19.64 -4.51 18.78
CA PHE A 453 -18.38 -4.28 19.48
C PHE A 453 -18.02 -2.79 19.49
N GLU A 454 -18.48 -2.05 20.50
CA GLU A 454 -18.03 -0.66 20.72
C GLU A 454 -16.55 -0.57 21.16
N ALA A 455 -16.03 -1.60 21.84
CA ALA A 455 -14.71 -1.61 22.49
C ALA A 455 -14.05 -3.01 22.60
N GLY A 456 -14.26 -3.91 21.63
CA GLY A 456 -13.79 -5.29 21.71
C GLY A 456 -12.30 -5.48 21.38
N LEU A 457 -11.59 -6.32 22.15
CA LEU A 457 -10.23 -6.77 21.86
C LEU A 457 -10.05 -8.26 22.23
N TRP A 458 -9.56 -9.06 21.28
CA TRP A 458 -9.20 -10.47 21.44
C TRP A 458 -7.69 -10.64 21.20
N LEU A 459 -7.00 -11.29 22.13
CA LEU A 459 -5.54 -11.52 22.09
C LEU A 459 -5.23 -13.02 22.20
N PRO A 460 -4.30 -13.58 21.40
CA PRO A 460 -3.68 -14.85 21.77
C PRO A 460 -2.80 -14.63 23.01
N GLN A 461 -2.49 -15.70 23.75
CA GLN A 461 -1.37 -15.62 24.69
C GLN A 461 -0.06 -15.37 23.93
N TYR A 462 0.81 -14.53 24.50
CA TYR A 462 2.07 -14.13 23.88
C TYR A 462 2.93 -15.35 23.52
N ASN A 463 3.32 -15.46 22.25
CA ASN A 463 4.01 -16.60 21.63
C ASN A 463 3.27 -17.96 21.75
N SER A 464 1.94 -17.95 21.89
CA SER A 464 1.14 -19.17 21.89
C SER A 464 0.95 -19.70 20.46
N PRO A 465 1.13 -21.02 20.18
CA PRO A 465 1.12 -21.56 18.83
C PRO A 465 -0.18 -21.32 18.02
N ASN A 466 -1.30 -21.09 18.69
CA ASN A 466 -2.60 -20.81 18.07
C ASN A 466 -2.73 -19.39 17.49
N GLY A 467 -1.73 -18.51 17.65
CA GLY A 467 -1.72 -17.21 16.97
C GLY A 467 -1.14 -17.25 15.54
N PHE A 468 -0.51 -18.36 15.13
CA PHE A 468 0.06 -18.51 13.79
C PHE A 468 -0.98 -19.00 12.78
N LEU A 469 -0.79 -18.66 11.50
CA LEU A 469 -1.59 -19.20 10.40
C LEU A 469 -1.38 -20.72 10.26
N GLY A 470 -2.42 -21.42 9.81
CA GLY A 470 -2.36 -22.84 9.50
C GLY A 470 -1.53 -23.15 8.25
N ALA A 471 -1.32 -24.44 7.98
CA ALA A 471 -0.66 -24.89 6.74
C ALA A 471 -1.53 -24.74 5.47
N ASP A 472 -2.76 -24.26 5.65
CA ASP A 472 -3.74 -23.77 4.69
C ASP A 472 -3.79 -22.23 4.63
N HIS A 473 -2.84 -21.56 5.29
CA HIS A 473 -2.70 -20.10 5.41
C HIS A 473 -3.91 -19.40 6.03
N LYS A 474 -4.69 -20.13 6.83
CA LYS A 474 -5.91 -19.64 7.50
C LYS A 474 -5.80 -19.74 9.02
N ILE A 475 -6.49 -18.86 9.72
CA ILE A 475 -6.62 -18.89 11.18
C ILE A 475 -8.05 -18.58 11.60
N LEU A 476 -8.65 -19.50 12.36
CA LEU A 476 -10.03 -19.37 12.83
C LEU A 476 -10.12 -18.24 13.88
N ILE A 477 -11.07 -17.32 13.72
CA ILE A 477 -11.32 -16.21 14.67
C ILE A 477 -12.71 -16.24 15.30
N ALA A 478 -13.70 -16.90 14.69
CA ALA A 478 -14.99 -17.17 15.31
C ALA A 478 -15.67 -18.39 14.70
N GLN A 479 -16.55 -19.03 15.48
CA GLN A 479 -17.58 -19.95 15.00
C GLN A 479 -18.94 -19.35 15.39
N ILE A 480 -19.91 -19.30 14.48
CA ILE A 480 -21.23 -18.70 14.72
C ILE A 480 -22.32 -19.60 14.12
N THR A 481 -23.34 -19.92 14.91
CA THR A 481 -24.49 -20.73 14.50
C THR A 481 -25.76 -19.89 14.49
N SER A 482 -26.40 -19.73 13.34
CA SER A 482 -27.56 -18.84 13.15
C SER A 482 -28.60 -19.38 12.17
N ASP A 483 -29.85 -18.91 12.30
CA ASP A 483 -30.99 -19.23 11.40
C ASP A 483 -31.02 -18.39 10.10
N ALA A 484 -30.03 -17.53 9.91
CA ALA A 484 -29.86 -16.64 8.77
C ALA A 484 -28.35 -16.42 8.48
N PRO A 485 -27.98 -15.96 7.26
CA PRO A 485 -26.59 -15.65 6.92
C PRO A 485 -25.96 -14.62 7.85
N ILE A 486 -24.66 -14.73 8.09
CA ILE A 486 -23.90 -13.76 8.87
C ILE A 486 -23.23 -12.68 8.01
N CYS A 487 -23.02 -11.51 8.60
CA CYS A 487 -22.28 -10.38 8.04
C CYS A 487 -21.41 -9.74 9.13
N GLY A 488 -20.34 -9.02 8.78
CA GLY A 488 -19.57 -8.34 9.83
C GLY A 488 -18.39 -7.50 9.40
N ARG A 489 -17.74 -6.92 10.40
CA ARG A 489 -16.55 -6.09 10.27
C ARG A 489 -15.69 -6.22 11.53
N LEU A 490 -14.42 -6.55 11.34
CA LEU A 490 -13.42 -6.70 12.39
C LEU A 490 -12.09 -6.10 11.87
N SER A 491 -11.23 -5.61 12.75
CA SER A 491 -9.86 -5.19 12.40
C SER A 491 -8.84 -6.12 13.05
N PHE A 492 -7.66 -6.29 12.45
CA PHE A 492 -6.64 -7.18 12.99
C PHE A 492 -5.21 -6.66 12.74
N ASP A 493 -4.28 -7.08 13.60
CA ASP A 493 -2.85 -6.80 13.45
C ASP A 493 -2.12 -8.11 13.15
N ILE A 494 -1.58 -8.23 11.94
CA ILE A 494 -0.79 -9.39 11.51
C ILE A 494 0.71 -9.05 11.56
N GLN A 495 1.50 -9.90 12.23
CA GLN A 495 2.96 -9.80 12.15
C GLN A 495 3.44 -10.62 10.95
N LEU A 496 3.91 -9.90 9.92
CA LEU A 496 4.42 -10.44 8.66
C LEU A 496 5.79 -11.09 8.87
N HIS A 497 5.83 -12.42 9.05
CA HIS A 497 7.03 -13.24 9.31
C HIS A 497 7.81 -12.87 10.61
N PRO A 498 8.38 -13.83 11.37
CA PRO A 498 9.04 -13.58 12.66
C PRO A 498 10.30 -12.69 12.62
N ASP A 499 10.81 -12.33 11.44
CA ASP A 499 12.00 -11.48 11.27
C ASP A 499 11.68 -9.98 11.06
N PHE A 500 10.42 -9.59 10.83
CA PHE A 500 10.05 -8.17 10.71
C PHE A 500 9.57 -7.58 12.05
N ALA A 501 10.08 -6.39 12.38
CA ALA A 501 9.95 -5.78 13.70
C ALA A 501 8.61 -5.04 13.95
N TYR A 502 7.71 -4.98 12.97
CA TYR A 502 6.45 -4.24 13.04
C TYR A 502 5.29 -5.09 12.52
N PRO A 503 4.13 -5.14 13.21
CA PRO A 503 2.92 -5.73 12.66
C PRO A 503 2.30 -4.79 11.62
N ALA A 504 1.76 -5.36 10.54
CA ALA A 504 0.87 -4.66 9.64
C ALA A 504 -0.54 -4.58 10.24
N VAL A 505 -1.12 -3.39 10.27
CA VAL A 505 -2.49 -3.17 10.73
C VAL A 505 -3.43 -3.28 9.53
N VAL A 506 -4.26 -4.33 9.51
CA VAL A 506 -5.19 -4.60 8.41
C VAL A 506 -6.62 -4.36 8.90
N LYS A 507 -7.40 -3.63 8.09
CA LYS A 507 -8.80 -3.30 8.36
C LYS A 507 -9.67 -3.80 7.21
N ASP A 508 -10.47 -4.82 7.48
CA ASP A 508 -11.30 -5.49 6.47
C ASP A 508 -12.78 -5.57 6.89
N GLN A 509 -13.67 -5.86 5.94
CA GLN A 509 -15.12 -5.92 6.14
C GLN A 509 -15.71 -7.07 5.31
N PHE A 510 -16.21 -8.13 5.96
CA PHE A 510 -16.86 -9.22 5.25
C PHE A 510 -18.35 -8.89 5.06
N PHE A 511 -18.72 -8.58 3.82
CA PHE A 511 -20.10 -8.31 3.46
C PHE A 511 -20.99 -9.53 3.72
N CYS A 512 -22.30 -9.29 3.89
CA CYS A 512 -23.28 -10.37 3.98
C CYS A 512 -23.16 -11.29 2.77
N SER A 513 -22.86 -12.57 2.98
CA SER A 513 -22.88 -13.57 1.90
C SER A 513 -24.23 -14.31 1.88
N PRO A 514 -25.17 -13.93 0.99
CA PRO A 514 -26.40 -14.71 0.78
C PRO A 514 -26.12 -16.07 0.11
N GLU A 515 -24.93 -16.23 -0.48
CA GLU A 515 -24.43 -17.47 -1.10
C GLU A 515 -24.11 -18.56 -0.06
N LEU A 516 -24.04 -18.21 1.23
CA LEU A 516 -23.92 -19.17 2.34
C LEU A 516 -25.24 -19.86 2.73
N ILE A 517 -26.34 -19.66 1.99
CA ILE A 517 -27.61 -20.37 2.20
C ILE A 517 -27.63 -21.68 1.40
N ALA A 518 -27.61 -22.82 2.08
CA ALA A 518 -27.61 -24.13 1.44
C ALA A 518 -28.79 -24.37 0.46
N CYS A 519 -28.48 -24.97 -0.69
CA CYS A 519 -29.43 -25.27 -1.77
C CYS A 519 -29.58 -26.79 -1.99
N ASN A 520 -30.76 -27.23 -2.45
CA ASN A 520 -31.06 -28.64 -2.74
C ASN A 520 -30.62 -29.13 -4.14
N ASP A 521 -29.55 -28.57 -4.69
CA ASP A 521 -28.90 -29.06 -5.90
C ASP A 521 -27.52 -29.66 -5.55
N GLU A 522 -27.30 -30.95 -5.89
CA GLU A 522 -26.03 -31.66 -5.65
C GLU A 522 -24.84 -31.05 -6.42
N LEU A 523 -25.08 -30.14 -7.37
CA LEU A 523 -24.09 -29.50 -8.24
C LEU A 523 -23.76 -28.06 -7.84
N ALA A 524 -24.33 -27.58 -6.72
CA ALA A 524 -23.95 -26.31 -6.11
C ALA A 524 -22.61 -26.41 -5.35
N ILE A 525 -21.97 -25.27 -5.06
CA ILE A 525 -20.87 -25.22 -4.09
C ILE A 525 -21.39 -25.13 -2.63
N ASN A 526 -22.70 -24.93 -2.46
CA ASN A 526 -23.43 -24.99 -1.18
C ASN A 526 -24.53 -26.09 -1.12
N PRO A 527 -24.24 -27.36 -1.49
CA PRO A 527 -25.25 -28.39 -1.71
C PRO A 527 -25.75 -29.05 -0.42
N LEU A 528 -27.05 -29.39 -0.34
CA LEU A 528 -27.67 -30.10 0.77
C LEU A 528 -28.83 -31.01 0.32
N ASP A 529 -28.69 -32.33 0.48
CA ASP A 529 -29.74 -33.34 0.16
C ASP A 529 -30.86 -33.35 1.21
N SER A 530 -31.66 -32.26 1.24
CA SER A 530 -32.83 -32.11 2.10
C SER A 530 -34.09 -31.78 1.27
N PRO A 531 -35.23 -32.45 1.53
CA PRO A 531 -36.42 -32.35 0.68
C PRO A 531 -37.23 -31.06 0.86
N ASP A 532 -36.89 -30.21 1.84
CA ASP A 532 -37.64 -28.99 2.19
C ASP A 532 -36.86 -27.68 1.97
N SER A 533 -35.61 -27.72 1.44
CA SER A 533 -34.79 -26.52 1.17
C SER A 533 -35.35 -25.63 0.04
N PRO A 534 -35.16 -24.29 0.09
CA PRO A 534 -35.58 -23.38 -0.97
C PRO A 534 -34.63 -23.43 -2.19
N THR A 535 -35.20 -23.29 -3.40
CA THR A 535 -34.47 -23.39 -4.68
C THR A 535 -33.89 -22.04 -5.18
N GLU A 536 -33.74 -21.03 -4.32
CA GLU A 536 -33.53 -19.64 -4.74
C GLU A 536 -32.13 -19.05 -4.40
N ASN A 537 -31.25 -19.78 -3.70
CA ASN A 537 -29.93 -19.30 -3.26
C ASN A 537 -28.75 -20.27 -3.58
N CYS A 538 -28.82 -20.99 -4.69
CA CYS A 538 -27.80 -21.96 -5.08
C CYS A 538 -26.52 -21.25 -5.55
N ALA A 539 -25.42 -21.40 -4.81
CA ALA A 539 -24.12 -20.86 -5.18
C ALA A 539 -23.43 -21.79 -6.17
N TYR A 540 -22.74 -21.23 -7.15
CA TYR A 540 -22.12 -21.93 -8.27
C TYR A 540 -20.78 -21.27 -8.60
N GLY A 541 -19.78 -22.06 -9.03
CA GLY A 541 -18.39 -21.63 -9.26
C GLY A 541 -18.21 -20.39 -10.14
N ASP A 542 -17.10 -19.69 -9.91
CA ASP A 542 -16.89 -18.28 -10.21
C ASP A 542 -16.76 -17.95 -11.72
N TYR A 543 -17.91 -17.77 -12.37
CA TYR A 543 -18.00 -17.14 -13.70
C TYR A 543 -17.69 -15.64 -13.63
N THR A 544 -16.42 -15.27 -13.56
CA THR A 544 -15.99 -13.87 -13.49
C THR A 544 -15.99 -13.16 -14.85
N ILE A 545 -15.94 -11.83 -14.83
CA ILE A 545 -15.77 -10.99 -16.01
C ILE A 545 -14.41 -10.30 -15.93
N GLU A 546 -13.53 -10.59 -16.89
CA GLU A 546 -12.21 -9.95 -17.00
C GLU A 546 -12.23 -8.80 -18.01
N VAL A 547 -11.30 -7.84 -17.84
CA VAL A 547 -11.00 -6.80 -18.83
C VAL A 547 -9.51 -6.83 -19.16
N GLU A 548 -9.19 -6.97 -20.45
CA GLU A 548 -7.84 -7.14 -20.99
C GLU A 548 -7.52 -5.99 -21.96
N THR A 549 -6.40 -5.30 -21.79
CA THR A 549 -5.95 -4.29 -22.77
C THR A 549 -5.33 -4.98 -23.98
N VAL A 550 -5.83 -4.65 -25.18
CA VAL A 550 -5.35 -5.17 -26.47
C VAL A 550 -4.26 -4.27 -27.06
N TYR A 551 -4.41 -2.95 -26.90
CA TYR A 551 -3.50 -1.93 -27.41
C TYR A 551 -3.79 -0.59 -26.72
N ASP A 552 -2.75 0.03 -26.18
CA ASP A 552 -2.73 1.44 -25.78
C ASP A 552 -2.05 2.25 -26.89
N ASP A 553 -2.42 3.51 -27.05
CA ASP A 553 -1.86 4.37 -28.10
C ASP A 553 -0.36 4.67 -27.91
N ASP A 554 0.48 4.08 -28.76
CA ASP A 554 1.91 4.39 -28.90
C ASP A 554 2.23 5.25 -30.14
N GLY A 555 1.21 5.65 -30.90
CA GLY A 555 1.33 6.41 -32.15
C GLY A 555 1.83 5.61 -33.35
N MET A 556 1.97 4.28 -33.28
CA MET A 556 2.47 3.45 -34.39
C MET A 556 1.39 3.06 -35.41
N ILE A 557 0.10 3.08 -35.03
CA ILE A 557 -1.03 2.70 -35.91
C ILE A 557 -1.62 3.95 -36.57
N ASP A 558 -1.27 4.18 -37.84
CA ASP A 558 -1.82 5.29 -38.64
C ASP A 558 -3.36 5.19 -38.74
N GLY A 559 -4.05 6.27 -38.38
CA GLY A 559 -5.51 6.34 -38.29
C GLY A 559 -6.13 6.00 -36.92
N TYR A 560 -5.37 5.44 -35.98
CA TYR A 560 -5.83 5.20 -34.61
C TYR A 560 -6.01 6.54 -33.85
N PRO A 561 -7.01 6.69 -32.97
CA PRO A 561 -7.27 7.94 -32.26
C PRO A 561 -6.28 8.18 -31.10
N GLU A 562 -5.62 9.34 -31.12
CA GLU A 562 -4.61 9.76 -30.14
C GLU A 562 -5.13 9.72 -28.70
N GLY A 563 -4.45 8.98 -27.82
CA GLY A 563 -4.78 8.86 -26.39
C GLY A 563 -5.98 7.94 -26.06
N PHE A 564 -6.26 6.92 -26.88
CA PHE A 564 -7.29 5.91 -26.63
C PHE A 564 -6.67 4.53 -26.34
N SER A 565 -7.36 3.74 -25.51
CA SER A 565 -7.02 2.34 -25.24
C SER A 565 -8.11 1.42 -25.79
N THR A 566 -7.70 0.30 -26.40
CA THR A 566 -8.59 -0.77 -26.87
C THR A 566 -8.61 -1.90 -25.85
N TYR A 567 -9.78 -2.19 -25.30
CA TYR A 567 -10.00 -3.25 -24.31
C TYR A 567 -10.85 -4.39 -24.86
N ARG A 568 -10.68 -5.59 -24.31
CA ARG A 568 -11.59 -6.74 -24.47
C ARG A 568 -12.20 -7.11 -23.14
N ILE A 569 -13.48 -7.48 -23.18
CA ILE A 569 -14.24 -7.93 -22.02
C ILE A 569 -14.51 -9.43 -22.22
N TRP A 570 -14.01 -10.25 -21.30
CA TRP A 570 -14.09 -11.72 -21.35
C TRP A 570 -14.99 -12.25 -20.22
N ALA A 571 -15.66 -13.37 -20.45
CA ALA A 571 -16.12 -14.24 -19.38
C ALA A 571 -15.05 -15.32 -19.12
N GLN A 572 -14.62 -15.48 -17.87
CA GLN A 572 -13.89 -16.64 -17.41
C GLN A 572 -14.90 -17.75 -17.09
N VAL A 573 -14.55 -19.02 -17.38
CA VAL A 573 -15.37 -20.18 -16.96
C VAL A 573 -14.51 -21.28 -16.32
N ASP A 574 -15.13 -22.06 -15.44
CA ASP A 574 -14.47 -23.19 -14.75
C ASP A 574 -13.98 -24.26 -15.72
N ASN A 575 -14.79 -24.57 -16.75
CA ASN A 575 -14.57 -25.70 -17.63
C ASN A 575 -14.63 -25.30 -19.12
N PRO A 576 -13.64 -25.66 -19.96
CA PRO A 576 -13.63 -25.28 -21.38
C PRO A 576 -14.75 -25.91 -22.22
N ALA A 577 -15.56 -26.80 -21.65
CA ALA A 577 -16.77 -27.32 -22.28
C ALA A 577 -18.06 -26.56 -21.90
N ASP A 578 -17.97 -25.55 -21.02
CA ASP A 578 -19.08 -24.63 -20.71
C ASP A 578 -19.26 -23.59 -21.84
N ALA A 579 -20.47 -23.04 -21.97
CA ALA A 579 -20.87 -22.19 -23.09
C ALA A 579 -21.75 -21.00 -22.70
N VAL A 580 -21.25 -19.77 -22.88
CA VAL A 580 -22.06 -18.54 -22.79
C VAL A 580 -23.00 -18.48 -24.01
N SER A 581 -24.30 -18.70 -23.81
CA SER A 581 -25.27 -18.70 -24.93
C SER A 581 -25.87 -17.32 -25.21
N ARG A 582 -26.05 -16.50 -24.16
CA ARG A 582 -26.55 -15.13 -24.22
C ARG A 582 -25.91 -14.24 -23.14
N VAL A 583 -25.82 -12.95 -23.45
CA VAL A 583 -25.64 -11.86 -22.47
C VAL A 583 -26.93 -11.06 -22.44
N TYR A 584 -27.49 -10.77 -21.26
CA TYR A 584 -28.85 -10.23 -21.16
C TYR A 584 -29.11 -9.35 -19.92
N SER A 585 -30.25 -8.68 -19.92
CA SER A 585 -30.89 -8.04 -18.76
C SER A 585 -32.41 -8.11 -18.95
N GLU A 586 -33.14 -8.52 -17.91
CA GLU A 586 -34.59 -8.56 -17.89
C GLU A 586 -35.19 -7.96 -16.60
N ALA A 587 -36.51 -7.87 -16.51
CA ALA A 587 -37.21 -7.08 -15.49
C ALA A 587 -37.04 -7.66 -14.07
N GLY A 588 -36.02 -7.17 -13.35
CA GLY A 588 -35.64 -7.62 -12.00
C GLY A 588 -34.13 -7.88 -11.85
N MET A 589 -33.40 -7.99 -12.95
CA MET A 589 -31.94 -8.15 -12.96
C MET A 589 -31.22 -6.79 -13.00
N PRO A 590 -29.91 -6.74 -12.65
CA PRO A 590 -29.05 -5.60 -12.95
C PRO A 590 -29.12 -5.20 -14.43
N PRO A 591 -29.04 -3.90 -14.76
CA PRO A 591 -28.98 -3.46 -16.15
C PRO A 591 -27.72 -4.03 -16.83
N LEU A 592 -27.81 -4.23 -18.14
CA LEU A 592 -26.65 -4.51 -18.96
C LEU A 592 -25.99 -3.16 -19.27
N GLU A 593 -24.82 -2.91 -18.70
CA GLU A 593 -24.11 -1.62 -18.75
C GLU A 593 -22.62 -1.82 -19.05
N ILE A 594 -22.08 -1.04 -20.00
CA ILE A 594 -20.66 -0.84 -20.23
C ILE A 594 -20.46 0.68 -20.38
N THR A 595 -19.93 1.30 -19.34
CA THR A 595 -19.63 2.73 -19.26
C THR A 595 -18.15 3.01 -19.51
N SER A 596 -17.86 4.16 -20.11
CA SER A 596 -16.55 4.81 -20.04
C SER A 596 -16.69 6.18 -19.36
N ASN A 597 -15.69 6.58 -18.59
CA ASN A 597 -15.59 7.99 -18.14
C ASN A 597 -15.08 8.93 -19.26
N GLY A 598 -14.55 8.36 -20.35
CA GLY A 598 -14.21 9.05 -21.61
C GLY A 598 -15.25 8.80 -22.71
N THR A 599 -14.83 8.98 -23.96
CA THR A 599 -15.64 8.67 -25.16
C THR A 599 -15.24 7.35 -25.78
N ILE A 600 -16.22 6.56 -26.22
CA ILE A 600 -16.06 5.36 -27.04
C ILE A 600 -15.85 5.76 -28.50
N TRP A 601 -14.96 5.07 -29.20
CA TRP A 601 -14.60 5.31 -30.59
C TRP A 601 -14.98 4.14 -31.50
N ASN A 602 -15.28 4.48 -32.76
CA ASN A 602 -15.45 3.59 -33.89
C ASN A 602 -15.04 4.34 -35.17
N THR A 603 -14.48 3.63 -36.15
CA THR A 603 -14.23 4.13 -37.51
C THR A 603 -15.53 4.55 -38.20
N SER A 604 -15.40 5.24 -39.34
CA SER A 604 -16.55 5.53 -40.21
C SER A 604 -17.17 4.29 -40.88
N GLN A 605 -16.55 3.12 -40.71
CA GLN A 605 -17.01 1.79 -41.17
C GLN A 605 -17.41 0.87 -40.01
N GLY A 606 -17.34 1.36 -38.77
CA GLY A 606 -17.46 0.55 -37.56
C GLY A 606 -18.80 -0.16 -37.39
N ILE A 607 -18.74 -1.29 -36.69
CA ILE A 607 -19.81 -2.27 -36.57
C ILE A 607 -20.27 -2.41 -35.12
N VAL A 608 -21.57 -2.65 -34.91
CA VAL A 608 -22.10 -2.93 -33.56
C VAL A 608 -21.71 -4.35 -33.09
N VAL A 609 -21.48 -5.28 -34.02
CA VAL A 609 -21.37 -6.72 -33.73
C VAL A 609 -20.19 -7.34 -34.47
N GLY A 610 -19.21 -7.89 -33.73
CA GLY A 610 -17.93 -8.38 -34.27
C GLY A 610 -18.06 -9.43 -35.38
N THR A 611 -19.08 -10.29 -35.32
CA THR A 611 -19.36 -11.28 -36.40
C THR A 611 -19.71 -10.67 -37.76
N SER A 612 -19.81 -9.35 -37.87
CA SER A 612 -20.03 -8.61 -39.12
C SER A 612 -18.72 -8.23 -39.84
N LEU A 613 -17.58 -8.15 -39.13
CA LEU A 613 -16.31 -7.71 -39.68
C LEU A 613 -15.83 -8.66 -40.78
N GLN A 614 -15.45 -8.18 -41.96
CA GLN A 614 -14.77 -9.02 -42.95
C GLN A 614 -13.25 -8.89 -42.76
N ALA A 615 -12.52 -10.00 -42.86
CA ALA A 615 -11.05 -9.94 -42.87
C ALA A 615 -10.50 -9.04 -44.00
N SER A 616 -11.23 -8.92 -45.12
CA SER A 616 -10.89 -7.99 -46.20
C SER A 616 -10.99 -6.52 -45.81
N ASP A 617 -11.85 -6.17 -44.85
CA ASP A 617 -12.00 -4.80 -44.40
C ASP A 617 -10.80 -4.41 -43.52
N ILE A 618 -10.27 -5.36 -42.75
CA ILE A 618 -9.01 -5.23 -41.99
C ILE A 618 -7.79 -5.22 -42.92
N ASP A 619 -7.78 -6.03 -43.98
CA ASP A 619 -6.71 -6.04 -44.99
C ASP A 619 -6.62 -4.70 -45.77
N ASP A 620 -7.75 -4.04 -46.02
CA ASP A 620 -7.83 -2.74 -46.72
C ASP A 620 -7.66 -1.53 -45.76
N ASP A 621 -8.11 -1.61 -44.50
CA ASP A 621 -7.92 -0.59 -43.45
C ASP A 621 -7.71 -1.24 -42.06
N PRO A 622 -6.44 -1.44 -41.63
CA PRO A 622 -6.12 -2.18 -40.39
C PRO A 622 -6.68 -1.58 -39.10
N VAL A 623 -7.00 -0.28 -39.07
CA VAL A 623 -7.50 0.35 -37.83
C VAL A 623 -8.90 -0.13 -37.44
N ILE A 624 -9.67 -0.67 -38.39
CA ILE A 624 -11.00 -1.26 -38.15
C ILE A 624 -10.91 -2.47 -37.19
N ALA A 625 -9.75 -3.14 -37.07
CA ALA A 625 -9.55 -4.20 -36.08
C ALA A 625 -9.69 -3.73 -34.62
N TYR A 626 -9.56 -2.42 -34.38
CA TYR A 626 -9.67 -1.76 -33.08
C TYR A 626 -11.02 -1.05 -32.90
N ASP A 627 -12.03 -1.39 -33.71
CA ASP A 627 -13.40 -0.92 -33.47
C ASP A 627 -14.01 -1.57 -32.22
N SER A 628 -14.91 -0.81 -31.58
CA SER A 628 -15.76 -1.23 -30.48
C SER A 628 -16.97 -2.02 -31.00
N TYR A 629 -17.16 -3.25 -30.50
CA TYR A 629 -18.30 -4.13 -30.84
C TYR A 629 -18.65 -5.11 -29.72
N ILE A 630 -19.89 -5.61 -29.71
CA ILE A 630 -20.29 -6.78 -28.91
C ILE A 630 -20.10 -8.09 -29.68
N THR A 631 -19.92 -9.21 -28.96
CA THR A 631 -19.81 -10.54 -29.55
C THR A 631 -20.12 -11.67 -28.53
N ILE A 632 -20.01 -12.92 -28.99
CA ILE A 632 -19.75 -14.09 -28.15
C ILE A 632 -18.69 -14.92 -28.90
N GLY A 633 -17.45 -14.91 -28.40
CA GLY A 633 -16.32 -15.74 -28.88
C GLY A 633 -15.85 -15.53 -30.32
N ARG A 634 -16.16 -14.39 -30.97
CA ARG A 634 -15.74 -14.10 -32.36
C ARG A 634 -15.35 -12.64 -32.56
N THR A 635 -14.26 -12.37 -33.26
CA THR A 635 -13.86 -11.00 -33.63
C THR A 635 -14.27 -10.66 -35.06
N GLN A 636 -14.50 -11.66 -35.91
CA GLN A 636 -14.80 -11.48 -37.34
C GLN A 636 -15.68 -12.59 -37.96
N SER A 637 -16.26 -12.27 -39.12
CA SER A 637 -17.15 -13.16 -39.89
C SER A 637 -16.48 -14.42 -40.45
N SER A 638 -15.16 -14.42 -40.60
CA SER A 638 -14.33 -15.57 -41.01
C SER A 638 -14.06 -16.57 -39.89
N ASP A 639 -14.26 -16.19 -38.62
CA ASP A 639 -13.99 -17.09 -37.49
C ASP A 639 -14.96 -18.28 -37.47
N PRO A 640 -14.56 -19.45 -36.93
CA PRO A 640 -15.46 -20.59 -36.76
C PRO A 640 -16.60 -20.27 -35.79
N GLY A 641 -17.86 -20.33 -36.23
CA GLY A 641 -19.01 -20.19 -35.33
C GLY A 641 -20.32 -19.78 -35.99
N ALA A 642 -21.34 -19.54 -35.16
CA ALA A 642 -22.60 -18.90 -35.54
C ALA A 642 -22.46 -17.36 -35.49
N PRO A 643 -23.29 -16.59 -36.21
CA PRO A 643 -23.38 -15.14 -36.00
C PRO A 643 -24.02 -14.84 -34.64
N ILE A 644 -23.84 -13.61 -34.15
CA ILE A 644 -24.60 -13.10 -33.00
C ILE A 644 -25.91 -12.48 -33.51
N VAL A 645 -26.99 -12.70 -32.75
CA VAL A 645 -28.29 -12.05 -32.93
C VAL A 645 -28.56 -11.18 -31.71
N TYR A 646 -29.02 -9.95 -31.93
CA TYR A 646 -29.41 -9.03 -30.87
C TYR A 646 -30.86 -8.59 -31.07
N ALA A 647 -31.55 -8.27 -29.98
CA ALA A 647 -32.97 -7.91 -29.99
C ALA A 647 -33.19 -6.39 -30.17
N ASP A 648 -33.18 -5.95 -31.42
CA ASP A 648 -33.55 -4.58 -31.81
C ASP A 648 -35.08 -4.35 -31.72
N GLY A 649 -35.50 -3.13 -31.37
CA GLY A 649 -36.89 -2.67 -31.52
C GLY A 649 -37.76 -2.54 -30.26
N ILE A 650 -37.21 -2.56 -29.04
CA ILE A 650 -37.96 -2.08 -27.85
C ILE A 650 -37.94 -0.54 -27.84
N PRO A 651 -39.10 0.17 -27.83
CA PRO A 651 -39.12 1.63 -27.84
C PRO A 651 -38.46 2.24 -26.59
N GLY A 652 -37.25 2.78 -26.75
CA GLY A 652 -36.44 3.33 -25.66
C GLY A 652 -35.23 2.46 -25.25
N ASN A 653 -35.01 1.31 -25.87
CA ASN A 653 -33.75 0.55 -25.73
C ASN A 653 -32.68 1.20 -26.61
N ALA A 654 -31.78 1.98 -26.00
CA ALA A 654 -30.74 2.72 -26.70
C ALA A 654 -29.40 1.96 -26.89
N PHE A 655 -29.29 0.71 -26.41
CA PHE A 655 -28.01 0.00 -26.30
C PHE A 655 -27.24 -0.12 -27.63
N PHE A 656 -27.97 -0.42 -28.71
CA PHE A 656 -27.40 -0.62 -30.04
C PHE A 656 -27.35 0.70 -30.84
N ASP A 657 -28.08 1.73 -30.40
CA ASP A 657 -28.07 3.10 -30.94
C ASP A 657 -26.89 3.93 -30.39
N THR A 658 -26.13 3.44 -29.39
CA THR A 658 -24.94 4.11 -28.82
C THR A 658 -23.59 3.48 -29.21
N PHE A 659 -23.55 2.46 -30.07
CA PHE A 659 -22.31 1.92 -30.65
C PHE A 659 -21.71 2.78 -31.78
N TYR A 660 -21.74 4.11 -31.61
CA TYR A 660 -21.16 5.10 -32.51
C TYR A 660 -20.16 5.99 -31.77
N ALA A 661 -19.11 6.40 -32.49
CA ALA A 661 -18.04 7.24 -31.96
C ALA A 661 -18.55 8.53 -31.29
N GLY A 662 -18.05 8.82 -30.08
CA GLY A 662 -18.44 9.95 -29.25
C GLY A 662 -19.52 9.62 -28.20
N SER A 663 -19.97 8.38 -28.11
CA SER A 663 -20.86 7.91 -27.03
C SER A 663 -20.05 7.59 -25.76
N THR A 664 -20.64 7.64 -24.57
CA THR A 664 -19.93 7.39 -23.28
C THR A 664 -20.54 6.25 -22.45
N ASN A 665 -21.73 5.76 -22.82
CA ASN A 665 -22.43 4.71 -22.10
C ASN A 665 -23.20 3.79 -23.07
N LEU A 666 -22.97 2.49 -22.94
CA LEU A 666 -23.74 1.40 -23.51
C LEU A 666 -24.59 0.79 -22.37
N ALA A 667 -25.80 1.31 -22.11
CA ALA A 667 -26.65 0.83 -21.02
C ALA A 667 -28.09 0.50 -21.45
N CYS A 668 -28.64 -0.59 -20.93
CA CYS A 668 -30.05 -0.93 -21.09
C CYS A 668 -30.60 -1.85 -19.99
N GLN A 669 -31.82 -1.55 -19.55
CA GLN A 669 -32.57 -2.32 -18.55
C GLN A 669 -33.25 -3.58 -19.12
N LEU A 670 -33.46 -3.66 -20.44
CA LEU A 670 -34.19 -4.73 -21.14
C LEU A 670 -33.55 -5.00 -22.50
N GLY A 671 -32.41 -5.68 -22.51
CA GLY A 671 -31.60 -5.95 -23.71
C GLY A 671 -30.95 -7.32 -23.67
N HIS A 672 -30.62 -7.88 -24.84
CA HIS A 672 -29.83 -9.09 -24.95
C HIS A 672 -29.18 -9.25 -26.33
N TRP A 673 -28.04 -9.93 -26.34
CA TRP A 673 -27.46 -10.57 -27.53
C TRP A 673 -27.14 -12.03 -27.23
N TYR A 674 -27.23 -12.87 -28.25
CA TYR A 674 -27.09 -14.32 -28.13
C TYR A 674 -26.49 -14.92 -29.39
N THR A 675 -25.87 -16.09 -29.23
CA THR A 675 -25.42 -16.92 -30.37
C THR A 675 -26.31 -18.16 -30.47
N GLN A 676 -26.07 -19.01 -31.47
CA GLN A 676 -26.80 -20.27 -31.55
C GLN A 676 -26.35 -21.20 -30.43
N GLU A 677 -27.30 -21.81 -29.71
CA GLU A 677 -27.04 -22.86 -28.71
C GLU A 677 -26.14 -23.98 -29.29
N GLY A 678 -25.06 -24.31 -28.58
CA GLY A 678 -24.06 -25.29 -29.03
C GLY A 678 -23.19 -24.83 -30.21
N ALA A 679 -23.14 -23.53 -30.51
CA ALA A 679 -22.17 -23.00 -31.48
C ALA A 679 -20.75 -23.03 -30.89
N ILE A 680 -19.77 -23.37 -31.73
CA ILE A 680 -18.36 -23.50 -31.33
C ILE A 680 -17.69 -22.21 -30.82
N ASN A 681 -18.36 -21.07 -30.96
CA ASN A 681 -17.96 -19.78 -30.40
C ASN A 681 -18.70 -19.38 -29.11
N SER A 682 -19.64 -20.19 -28.63
CA SER A 682 -20.14 -20.05 -27.24
C SER A 682 -19.21 -20.73 -26.24
N LEU A 683 -18.46 -21.75 -26.69
CA LEU A 683 -17.45 -22.47 -25.91
C LEU A 683 -16.21 -21.60 -25.67
N ALA A 684 -15.49 -21.90 -24.58
CA ALA A 684 -14.31 -21.17 -24.18
C ALA A 684 -13.05 -21.48 -25.02
N ASN A 685 -12.08 -20.57 -24.95
CA ASN A 685 -10.75 -20.71 -25.56
C ASN A 685 -9.84 -21.65 -24.72
N ALA A 686 -8.54 -21.70 -25.05
CA ALA A 686 -7.58 -22.55 -24.36
C ALA A 686 -7.19 -22.06 -22.94
N GLU A 687 -7.58 -20.85 -22.55
CA GLU A 687 -7.46 -20.27 -21.20
C GLU A 687 -8.79 -20.37 -20.41
N ASN A 688 -9.79 -21.08 -20.95
CA ASN A 688 -11.18 -21.09 -20.46
C ASN A 688 -11.86 -19.70 -20.51
N ARG A 689 -11.54 -18.84 -21.49
CA ARG A 689 -12.15 -17.51 -21.67
C ARG A 689 -13.04 -17.39 -22.91
N ILE A 690 -14.14 -16.64 -22.80
CA ILE A 690 -15.12 -16.38 -23.88
C ILE A 690 -15.27 -14.87 -24.09
N LEU A 691 -14.93 -14.37 -25.28
CA LEU A 691 -14.98 -12.93 -25.58
C LEU A 691 -16.44 -12.42 -25.64
N LEU A 692 -16.76 -11.34 -24.90
CA LEU A 692 -18.09 -10.73 -24.84
C LEU A 692 -18.17 -9.40 -25.59
N ALA A 693 -17.11 -8.59 -25.56
CA ALA A 693 -17.04 -7.30 -26.25
C ALA A 693 -15.58 -6.86 -26.49
N GLN A 694 -15.41 -5.94 -27.43
CA GLN A 694 -14.23 -5.09 -27.57
C GLN A 694 -14.69 -3.63 -27.48
N VAL A 695 -13.98 -2.76 -26.77
CA VAL A 695 -14.35 -1.34 -26.58
C VAL A 695 -13.08 -0.47 -26.59
N THR A 696 -13.11 0.58 -27.41
CA THR A 696 -11.97 1.49 -27.62
C THR A 696 -12.33 2.87 -27.11
N THR A 697 -11.59 3.39 -26.13
CA THR A 697 -11.97 4.61 -25.42
C THR A 697 -10.78 5.35 -24.78
N ASN A 698 -10.88 6.68 -24.68
CA ASN A 698 -9.92 7.52 -23.95
C ASN A 698 -10.31 7.69 -22.47
N GLY A 699 -10.65 6.58 -21.81
CA GLY A 699 -11.14 6.57 -20.44
C GLY A 699 -11.15 5.17 -19.84
N GLN A 700 -11.42 5.08 -18.55
CA GLN A 700 -11.55 3.81 -17.85
C GLN A 700 -12.94 3.22 -18.04
N LEU A 701 -12.99 1.90 -18.26
CA LEU A 701 -14.23 1.13 -18.35
C LEU A 701 -14.78 0.74 -16.97
N SER A 702 -16.10 0.63 -16.90
CA SER A 702 -16.85 0.06 -15.78
C SER A 702 -18.19 -0.49 -16.27
N GLY A 703 -18.93 -1.24 -15.45
CA GLY A 703 -20.27 -1.72 -15.83
C GLY A 703 -20.67 -3.06 -15.20
N SER A 704 -21.70 -3.69 -15.79
CA SER A 704 -22.24 -4.99 -15.37
C SER A 704 -22.87 -5.73 -16.54
N LEU A 705 -22.57 -7.03 -16.69
CA LEU A 705 -23.18 -7.92 -17.68
C LEU A 705 -23.76 -9.15 -16.97
N ASN A 706 -25.00 -9.55 -17.29
CA ASN A 706 -25.55 -10.82 -16.82
C ASN A 706 -25.37 -11.88 -17.91
N LEU A 707 -24.76 -13.01 -17.55
CA LEU A 707 -24.47 -14.13 -18.46
C LEU A 707 -25.51 -15.26 -18.29
N HIS A 708 -25.58 -16.15 -19.28
CA HIS A 708 -26.27 -17.43 -19.18
C HIS A 708 -25.32 -18.51 -19.70
N VAL A 709 -24.77 -19.31 -18.78
CA VAL A 709 -23.69 -20.25 -19.06
C VAL A 709 -24.25 -21.67 -19.06
N ILE A 710 -24.33 -22.30 -20.23
CA ILE A 710 -24.70 -23.69 -20.35
C ILE A 710 -23.47 -24.52 -19.99
N ARG A 711 -23.53 -25.26 -18.89
CA ARG A 711 -22.43 -26.12 -18.42
C ARG A 711 -22.20 -27.33 -19.31
N ALA A 712 -21.00 -27.91 -19.18
CA ALA A 712 -20.57 -29.13 -19.85
C ALA A 712 -21.50 -30.36 -19.65
N ASP A 713 -22.33 -30.36 -18.60
CA ASP A 713 -23.35 -31.40 -18.32
C ASP A 713 -24.75 -31.09 -18.89
N GLY A 714 -24.99 -29.85 -19.32
CA GLY A 714 -26.27 -29.35 -19.83
C GLY A 714 -27.13 -28.58 -18.82
N THR A 715 -26.63 -28.26 -17.63
CA THR A 715 -27.24 -27.28 -16.71
C THR A 715 -27.00 -25.83 -17.18
N THR A 716 -27.69 -24.84 -16.60
CA THR A 716 -27.78 -23.45 -17.12
C THR A 716 -27.95 -22.40 -16.04
#